data_AF-A0A0K9PFV2-F1
#
_entry.id   AF-A0A0K9PFV2-F1
#
_cell.length_a   1.000
_cell.length_b   1.000
_cell.length_c   1.000
_cell.angle_alpha   90.00
_cell.angle_beta   90.00
_cell.angle_gamma   90.00
#
_symmetry.space_group_name_H-M   'P 1'
#
loop_
_entity.id
_entity.type
_entity.pdbx_description
1 polymer ?
#
loop_
_entity_poly.entity_id
_entity_poly.type
_entity_poly.pdbx_seq_one_letter_code
_entity_poly.pdbx_strand_id
1 'polypeptide(L)'
;MFGRLISLWLMGSPVSERAVPVAIFETEPEIMKFYVRKWCKISSDVGIRSIVDWSYYKQRLSSTIQKIITIPAAMQKISNPVPRVVHPDWLHKKVLEKEDKFRQKKLVDIFSPAIKEKNIEKDIEDLLSIGKTGKVQPKPIVLSHKASRGNSQPENTSCMPHGPREILVSLNKNDKFVENINRDVNYQGWLDMKKRKWKYTREQRKRPRLDNMKQIRSLDGRNDQDILGISSLFKRHESVLLKSYWQIIQLLPCAQPGIYYAWIVVDGIMLKIPLTIQRVFYLNSRAPITEESPGRLVNKILPRGKPCFNLIEVIIDEIQFINESRKLAVLLSDPEVEGIYETKVPLNYNAILEIGCVCKADKAAKLRNITEKWSLRELHMKTTTECPYLQDVSYFYLYHSFSDARGVYVVHFPLSNSISVTVVNPFQNKELSVSLLDKQFHEACQSLSADLSIGSRVVPKVEYVRSFGNAEKVLQRLFVEYRDQHSGPTICLIESPNFPALKSSIHVLNDFPCISIPCNVRDGNYQVLGWQTTVGKIGMQRCAASSQWLRERILLSRYAHVPVGNFENDWLLFTIDAFFSRDLRDHKQILWISDNGTPDLGGFVEEDVSFIDEVVNPVLVYPGAYRKITIELKIHHLAVNALLKSSHINEMEGGVLSGFETDTTHVGNESFLPAFSVLKQLIGRCISDAVTSGNAFADAILQHFYRWLCSPMSYLHDPSLHRVLHKVMKKVFSLLLMEMRKLGAVVIFASFSKIIIDTGKSDLASASVYCDSVLKTLQTRDLFEWIELEPFQYWHSLLFMDQYNFGGIQGKSIGSTKDSSLFQNENTEDEPQVEIIPSWIIAEYLPQDIKDHFIFIVSEFLYIPWKFSRQQAANRSGKNVDNCTPSITVATAESFEASVIEFLRDQISNYFTEKLLKIVRDTLHHSKGHNRQDDGSIGSGRIKDPSLEFIKHICAVLSLDKNIQHDILVCCL
;
A
#
# COMPACT_ATOMS: atom_id res chain seq x y z
N MET A 1 31.17 1.21 -35.49
CA MET A 1 32.53 0.70 -35.79
C MET A 1 33.08 0.16 -34.48
N PHE A 2 33.18 -1.16 -34.31
CA PHE A 2 33.57 -1.75 -33.01
C PHE A 2 35.06 -1.48 -32.74
N GLY A 3 35.38 -0.85 -31.61
CA GLY A 3 36.76 -0.62 -31.17
C GLY A 3 37.50 -1.94 -30.96
N ARG A 4 38.78 -2.00 -31.34
CA ARG A 4 39.66 -3.17 -31.19
C ARG A 4 40.95 -2.79 -30.46
N LEU A 5 41.36 -3.61 -29.50
CA LEU A 5 42.62 -3.55 -28.78
C LEU A 5 43.57 -4.63 -29.31
N ILE A 6 44.88 -4.37 -29.34
CA ILE A 6 45.88 -5.38 -29.70
C ILE A 6 46.46 -6.04 -28.44
N SER A 7 46.37 -7.36 -28.36
CA SER A 7 46.88 -8.15 -27.24
C SER A 7 48.37 -8.48 -27.35
N LEU A 8 49.04 -8.53 -26.19
CA LEU A 8 50.44 -8.94 -26.03
C LEU A 8 50.62 -10.45 -26.24
N TRP A 9 49.62 -11.23 -25.82
CA TRP A 9 49.64 -12.69 -25.84
C TRP A 9 49.43 -13.22 -27.27
N LEU A 10 50.14 -14.31 -27.62
CA LEU A 10 50.48 -14.79 -28.99
C LEU A 10 51.74 -14.12 -29.59
N MET A 11 52.86 -14.18 -28.88
CA MET A 11 54.17 -13.76 -29.41
C MET A 11 54.48 -14.48 -30.73
N GLY A 12 54.68 -13.72 -31.81
CA GLY A 12 55.00 -14.24 -33.16
C GLY A 12 53.84 -14.27 -34.17
N SER A 13 52.59 -14.02 -33.76
CA SER A 13 51.46 -13.95 -34.70
C SER A 13 51.22 -12.54 -35.29
N PRO A 14 50.67 -12.44 -36.51
CA PRO A 14 50.39 -11.15 -37.14
C PRO A 14 49.38 -10.32 -36.33
N VAL A 15 49.52 -9.00 -36.39
CA VAL A 15 48.71 -8.03 -35.61
C VAL A 15 47.19 -8.23 -35.82
N SER A 16 46.77 -8.70 -36.99
CA SER A 16 45.36 -8.98 -37.30
C SER A 16 44.75 -10.09 -36.42
N GLU A 17 45.54 -11.05 -35.98
CA GLU A 17 45.10 -12.19 -35.16
C GLU A 17 45.14 -11.89 -33.66
N ARG A 18 45.78 -10.78 -33.26
CA ARG A 18 45.90 -10.33 -31.87
C ARG A 18 44.85 -9.28 -31.50
N ALA A 19 43.84 -9.08 -32.33
CA ALA A 19 42.81 -8.07 -32.11
C ALA A 19 41.68 -8.57 -31.20
N VAL A 20 41.50 -7.91 -30.06
CA VAL A 20 40.44 -8.18 -29.08
C VAL A 20 39.39 -7.06 -29.15
N PRO A 21 38.09 -7.37 -29.28
CA PRO A 21 37.03 -6.36 -29.26
C PRO A 21 36.95 -5.65 -27.90
N VAL A 22 36.87 -4.32 -27.88
CA VAL A 22 36.73 -3.54 -26.63
C VAL A 22 35.44 -3.92 -25.88
N ALA A 23 34.38 -4.25 -26.61
CA ALA A 23 33.09 -4.64 -26.06
C ALA A 23 33.18 -5.80 -25.06
N ILE A 24 34.21 -6.67 -25.13
CA ILE A 24 34.33 -7.78 -24.19
C ILE A 24 34.55 -7.31 -22.74
N PHE A 25 35.19 -6.14 -22.56
CA PHE A 25 35.46 -5.58 -21.23
C PHE A 25 34.25 -4.88 -20.60
N GLU A 26 33.17 -4.69 -21.37
CA GLU A 26 31.88 -4.14 -20.89
C GLU A 26 30.88 -5.25 -20.51
N THR A 27 31.22 -6.53 -20.75
CA THR A 27 30.36 -7.69 -20.43
C THR A 27 30.55 -8.20 -19.00
N GLU A 28 29.65 -9.08 -18.56
CA GLU A 28 29.73 -9.75 -17.26
C GLU A 28 31.12 -10.38 -17.00
N PRO A 29 31.63 -10.31 -15.75
CA PRO A 29 33.00 -10.68 -15.44
C PRO A 29 33.32 -12.14 -15.77
N GLU A 30 32.35 -13.05 -15.67
CA GLU A 30 32.51 -14.46 -16.00
C GLU A 30 32.65 -14.71 -17.50
N ILE A 31 31.83 -14.03 -18.31
CA ILE A 31 31.84 -14.10 -19.78
C ILE A 31 33.13 -13.46 -20.31
N MET A 32 33.47 -12.28 -19.81
CA MET A 32 34.72 -11.60 -20.15
C MET A 32 35.92 -12.51 -19.86
N LYS A 33 36.03 -13.08 -18.65
CA LYS A 33 37.14 -13.97 -18.27
C LYS A 33 37.19 -15.21 -19.17
N PHE A 34 36.05 -15.84 -19.45
CA PHE A 34 36.01 -17.03 -20.31
C PHE A 34 36.55 -16.75 -21.72
N TYR A 35 36.07 -15.69 -22.38
CA TYR A 35 36.51 -15.35 -23.74
C TYR A 35 37.92 -14.78 -23.78
N VAL A 36 38.33 -13.98 -22.79
CA VAL A 36 39.70 -13.47 -22.69
C VAL A 36 40.69 -14.62 -22.51
N ARG A 37 40.40 -15.60 -21.64
CA ARG A 37 41.22 -16.82 -21.51
C ARG A 37 41.28 -17.60 -22.82
N LYS A 38 40.15 -17.74 -23.51
CA LYS A 38 40.06 -18.46 -24.80
C LYS A 38 40.84 -17.79 -25.92
N TRP A 39 40.74 -16.46 -26.06
CA TRP A 39 41.40 -15.71 -27.14
C TRP A 39 42.87 -15.44 -26.85
N CYS A 40 43.23 -15.10 -25.62
CA CYS A 40 44.61 -14.81 -25.23
C CYS A 40 45.40 -16.07 -24.83
N LYS A 41 44.75 -17.25 -24.71
CA LYS A 41 45.34 -18.53 -24.28
C LYS A 41 46.04 -18.45 -22.92
N ILE A 42 45.41 -17.78 -21.97
CA ILE A 42 45.94 -17.56 -20.60
C ILE A 42 45.18 -18.45 -19.60
N SER A 43 45.88 -19.01 -18.61
CA SER A 43 45.30 -19.84 -17.54
C SER A 43 44.91 -19.07 -16.27
N SER A 44 45.54 -17.92 -16.00
CA SER A 44 45.30 -17.06 -14.82
C SER A 44 44.52 -15.79 -15.14
N ASP A 45 43.79 -15.26 -14.15
CA ASP A 45 43.13 -13.95 -14.26
C ASP A 45 44.17 -12.83 -14.20
N VAL A 46 44.26 -12.02 -15.25
CA VAL A 46 45.20 -10.88 -15.31
C VAL A 46 44.47 -9.62 -15.78
N GLY A 47 44.82 -8.48 -15.17
CA GLY A 47 44.17 -7.19 -15.46
C GLY A 47 44.49 -6.64 -16.85
N ILE A 48 43.64 -5.75 -17.38
CA ILE A 48 43.73 -5.22 -18.75
C ILE A 48 45.12 -4.70 -19.17
N ARG A 49 45.85 -4.05 -18.25
CA ARG A 49 47.20 -3.50 -18.53
C ARG A 49 48.22 -4.57 -18.94
N SER A 50 48.02 -5.81 -18.52
CA SER A 50 48.87 -6.96 -18.87
C SER A 50 48.45 -7.67 -20.16
N ILE A 51 47.23 -7.43 -20.63
CA ILE A 51 46.68 -8.03 -21.85
C ILE A 51 47.12 -7.21 -23.06
N VAL A 52 47.22 -5.88 -22.93
CA VAL A 52 47.54 -4.96 -24.03
C VAL A 52 49.01 -5.04 -24.45
N ASP A 53 49.25 -5.09 -25.77
CA ASP A 53 50.60 -4.98 -26.34
C ASP A 53 51.08 -3.54 -26.34
N TRP A 54 51.67 -3.10 -25.23
CA TRP A 54 52.28 -1.77 -25.13
C TRP A 54 53.42 -1.55 -26.11
N SER A 55 54.15 -2.60 -26.53
CA SER A 55 55.25 -2.48 -27.47
C SER A 55 54.76 -2.06 -28.85
N TYR A 56 53.64 -2.64 -29.31
CA TYR A 56 52.98 -2.27 -30.56
C TYR A 56 52.51 -0.81 -30.57
N TYR A 57 51.79 -0.37 -29.53
CA TYR A 57 51.30 1.01 -29.45
C TYR A 57 52.45 2.00 -29.29
N LYS A 58 53.49 1.67 -28.52
CA LYS A 58 54.69 2.50 -28.37
C LYS A 58 55.45 2.62 -29.70
N GLN A 59 55.56 1.55 -30.49
CA GLN A 59 56.22 1.59 -31.80
C GLN A 59 55.44 2.46 -32.80
N ARG A 60 54.10 2.34 -32.85
CA ARG A 60 53.27 3.19 -33.71
C ARG A 60 53.34 4.66 -33.33
N LEU A 61 53.25 4.95 -32.03
CA LEU A 61 53.38 6.31 -31.53
C LEU A 61 54.77 6.87 -31.83
N SER A 62 55.83 6.09 -31.61
CA SER A 62 57.21 6.48 -31.92
C SER A 62 57.41 6.76 -33.40
N SER A 63 56.81 5.99 -34.32
CA SER A 63 56.86 6.26 -35.76
C SER A 63 56.17 7.58 -36.13
N THR A 64 55.01 7.87 -35.52
CA THR A 64 54.30 9.13 -35.75
C THR A 64 55.10 10.32 -35.21
N ILE A 65 55.65 10.21 -33.99
CA ILE A 65 56.55 11.20 -33.39
C ILE A 65 57.79 11.38 -34.26
N GLN A 66 58.34 10.30 -34.83
CA GLN A 66 59.48 10.40 -35.73
C GLN A 66 59.17 11.27 -36.94
N LYS A 67 58.03 11.02 -37.60
CA LYS A 67 57.60 11.73 -38.81
C LYS A 67 57.24 13.19 -38.56
N ILE A 68 56.53 13.48 -37.48
CA ILE A 68 55.98 14.82 -37.21
C ILE A 68 57.01 15.71 -36.50
N ILE A 69 57.81 15.13 -35.60
CA ILE A 69 58.65 15.91 -34.69
C ILE A 69 60.14 15.68 -34.98
N THR A 70 60.63 14.44 -34.82
CA THR A 70 62.09 14.22 -34.77
C THR A 70 62.75 14.42 -36.14
N ILE A 71 62.11 13.99 -37.24
CA ILE A 71 62.68 14.13 -38.60
C ILE A 71 62.73 15.60 -39.01
N PRO A 72 61.64 16.39 -38.88
CA PRO A 72 61.69 17.83 -39.14
C PRO A 72 62.69 18.57 -38.26
N ALA A 73 62.74 18.27 -36.96
CA ALA A 73 63.69 18.90 -36.03
C ALA A 73 65.15 18.70 -36.47
N ALA A 74 65.54 17.47 -36.81
CA ALA A 74 66.88 17.20 -37.32
C ALA A 74 67.16 17.88 -38.67
N MET A 75 66.17 17.93 -39.58
CA MET A 75 66.31 18.65 -40.85
C MET A 75 66.43 20.17 -40.69
N GLN A 76 65.89 20.72 -39.61
CA GLN A 76 65.96 22.13 -39.23
C GLN A 76 67.15 22.46 -38.31
N LYS A 77 68.02 21.48 -38.03
CA LYS A 77 69.20 21.62 -37.14
C LYS A 77 68.85 21.87 -35.67
N ILE A 78 67.67 21.44 -35.23
CA ILE A 78 67.25 21.49 -33.84
C ILE A 78 67.54 20.12 -33.21
N SER A 79 68.13 20.12 -32.01
CA SER A 79 68.37 18.89 -31.23
C SER A 79 67.07 18.12 -31.00
N ASN A 80 67.14 16.79 -30.93
CA ASN A 80 65.94 15.96 -30.76
C ASN A 80 65.11 16.38 -29.53
N PRO A 81 63.89 16.93 -29.71
CA PRO A 81 63.06 17.36 -28.61
C PRO A 81 62.44 16.18 -27.84
N VAL A 82 62.49 14.95 -28.37
CA VAL A 82 62.00 13.73 -27.70
C VAL A 82 63.11 12.68 -27.62
N PRO A 83 63.99 12.74 -26.60
CA PRO A 83 65.13 11.82 -26.46
C PRO A 83 64.76 10.33 -26.36
N ARG A 84 63.53 10.03 -25.92
CA ARG A 84 63.00 8.66 -25.83
C ARG A 84 62.76 8.00 -27.21
N VAL A 85 62.69 8.79 -28.27
CA VAL A 85 62.47 8.34 -29.64
C VAL A 85 63.69 8.76 -30.47
N VAL A 86 64.56 7.80 -30.76
CA VAL A 86 65.80 8.06 -31.51
C VAL A 86 65.47 8.35 -32.99
N HIS A 87 66.31 9.16 -33.64
CA HIS A 87 66.22 9.37 -35.07
C HIS A 87 66.49 8.07 -35.84
N PRO A 88 65.86 7.87 -37.02
CA PRO A 88 66.23 6.76 -37.90
C PRO A 88 67.67 6.90 -38.41
N ASP A 89 68.40 5.79 -38.54
CA ASP A 89 69.82 5.77 -38.93
C ASP A 89 70.09 6.45 -40.29
N TRP A 90 69.16 6.33 -41.25
CA TRP A 90 69.28 6.97 -42.56
C TRP A 90 69.22 8.51 -42.49
N LEU A 91 68.62 9.07 -41.44
CA LEU A 91 68.46 10.50 -41.28
C LEU A 91 69.79 11.16 -40.95
N HIS A 92 70.61 10.54 -40.10
CA HIS A 92 71.95 11.03 -39.78
C HIS A 92 72.82 11.12 -41.03
N LYS A 93 72.75 10.13 -41.92
CA LYS A 93 73.45 10.16 -43.22
C LYS A 93 73.01 11.34 -44.08
N LYS A 94 71.70 11.62 -44.16
CA LYS A 94 71.17 12.77 -44.94
C LYS A 94 71.49 14.13 -44.32
N VAL A 95 71.55 14.23 -43.00
CA VAL A 95 71.95 15.47 -42.31
C VAL A 95 73.43 15.75 -42.56
N LEU A 96 74.28 14.73 -42.45
CA LEU A 96 75.72 14.82 -42.77
C LEU A 96 75.95 15.17 -44.25
N GLU A 97 75.22 14.55 -45.19
CA GLU A 97 75.28 14.90 -46.62
C GLU A 97 74.86 16.36 -46.90
N LYS A 98 73.95 16.92 -46.09
CA LYS A 98 73.57 18.33 -46.21
C LYS A 98 74.62 19.28 -45.65
N GLU A 99 75.38 18.86 -44.63
CA GLU A 99 76.41 19.64 -43.93
C GLU A 99 77.82 19.53 -44.53
N ASP A 100 78.04 18.58 -45.46
CA ASP A 100 79.30 18.46 -46.18
C ASP A 100 79.59 19.72 -47.03
N LYS A 101 80.73 20.35 -46.74
CA LYS A 101 81.19 21.59 -47.40
C LYS A 101 81.75 21.32 -48.81
N PHE A 102 82.13 20.08 -49.12
CA PHE A 102 82.71 19.72 -50.42
C PHE A 102 81.70 19.01 -51.31
N ARG A 103 80.75 19.78 -51.86
CA ARG A 103 79.77 19.24 -52.82
C ARG A 103 80.32 19.19 -54.23
N GLN A 104 80.45 17.99 -54.79
CA GLN A 104 80.44 17.81 -56.23
C GLN A 104 78.98 17.95 -56.71
N LYS A 105 78.63 19.10 -57.29
CA LYS A 105 77.31 19.31 -57.88
C LYS A 105 77.15 18.33 -59.06
N LYS A 106 76.05 17.57 -59.10
CA LYS A 106 75.71 16.78 -60.28
C LYS A 106 75.42 17.72 -61.44
N LEU A 107 75.95 17.39 -62.62
CA LEU A 107 75.83 18.14 -63.88
C LEU A 107 74.38 18.50 -64.27
N VAL A 108 73.39 17.76 -63.74
CA VAL A 108 71.95 17.99 -63.98
C VAL A 108 71.43 19.26 -63.29
N ASP A 109 71.98 19.66 -62.14
CA ASP A 109 71.58 20.88 -61.43
C ASP A 109 72.21 22.17 -62.02
N ILE A 110 73.14 22.03 -62.96
CA ILE A 110 73.77 23.14 -63.71
C ILE A 110 72.95 23.49 -64.96
N PHE A 111 72.10 22.58 -65.45
CA PHE A 111 71.30 22.73 -66.67
C PHE A 111 69.79 22.88 -66.41
N SER A 112 69.40 23.49 -65.30
CA SER A 112 68.04 24.00 -65.15
C SER A 112 67.92 25.37 -65.86
N PRO A 113 67.01 25.54 -66.82
CA PRO A 113 66.89 26.78 -67.57
C PRO A 113 66.43 27.92 -66.67
N ALA A 114 67.08 29.08 -66.81
CA ALA A 114 66.74 30.31 -66.14
C ALA A 114 65.29 30.72 -66.42
N ILE A 115 64.41 30.53 -65.45
CA ILE A 115 63.08 31.14 -65.46
C ILE A 115 63.28 32.60 -65.07
N LYS A 116 63.07 33.48 -66.06
CA LYS A 116 63.05 34.93 -65.89
C LYS A 116 62.01 35.31 -64.83
N GLU A 117 62.46 36.16 -63.91
CA GLU A 117 61.61 36.90 -62.99
C GLU A 117 60.54 37.70 -63.74
N LYS A 118 59.29 37.53 -63.34
CA LYS A 118 58.26 38.56 -63.41
C LYS A 118 57.61 38.65 -62.02
N ASN A 119 57.88 39.73 -61.32
CA ASN A 119 57.05 40.19 -60.20
C ASN A 119 55.72 40.70 -60.75
N ILE A 120 54.61 40.35 -60.09
CA ILE A 120 53.51 41.22 -59.60
C ILE A 120 52.46 40.31 -58.91
N GLU A 121 52.28 40.60 -57.63
CA GLU A 121 51.09 40.60 -56.75
C GLU A 121 49.83 39.73 -57.02
N LYS A 122 49.45 39.02 -55.94
CA LYS A 122 48.13 38.74 -55.30
C LYS A 122 46.86 38.33 -56.09
N ASP A 123 46.09 37.50 -55.35
CA ASP A 123 44.65 37.13 -55.40
C ASP A 123 44.24 35.94 -56.30
N ILE A 124 43.84 34.78 -55.71
CA ILE A 124 42.51 34.34 -55.20
C ILE A 124 41.56 33.90 -56.34
N GLU A 125 41.16 32.62 -56.27
CA GLU A 125 40.01 31.97 -56.93
C GLU A 125 40.01 31.72 -58.45
N ASP A 126 39.25 30.69 -58.81
CA ASP A 126 38.86 30.22 -60.15
C ASP A 126 39.86 29.43 -61.00
N LEU A 127 39.61 28.11 -61.10
CA LEU A 127 39.18 27.47 -62.36
C LEU A 127 38.97 25.96 -62.18
N LEU A 128 37.76 25.58 -61.82
CA LEU A 128 37.14 24.37 -62.34
C LEU A 128 36.87 24.59 -63.83
N SER A 129 37.33 23.69 -64.72
CA SER A 129 36.54 23.18 -65.87
C SER A 129 37.33 22.28 -66.85
N ILE A 130 36.78 21.07 -67.03
CA ILE A 130 36.49 20.37 -68.31
C ILE A 130 37.65 19.83 -69.19
N GLY A 131 37.63 18.51 -69.40
CA GLY A 131 37.64 17.97 -70.78
C GLY A 131 38.70 16.93 -71.20
N LYS A 132 38.33 15.64 -71.13
CA LYS A 132 38.60 14.51 -72.05
C LYS A 132 39.95 14.45 -72.83
N THR A 133 40.67 13.32 -72.72
CA THR A 133 40.79 12.26 -73.77
C THR A 133 41.89 11.22 -73.44
N GLY A 134 41.60 9.94 -73.73
CA GLY A 134 42.49 9.06 -74.51
C GLY A 134 43.66 8.29 -73.86
N LYS A 135 43.41 6.99 -73.64
CA LYS A 135 44.25 5.81 -73.97
C LYS A 135 45.32 5.22 -72.98
N VAL A 136 44.96 4.03 -72.46
CA VAL A 136 45.56 2.67 -72.69
C VAL A 136 46.79 2.16 -71.87
N GLN A 137 46.48 1.09 -71.07
CA GLN A 137 47.22 -0.14 -70.64
C GLN A 137 48.24 -0.13 -69.47
N PRO A 138 48.54 -1.31 -68.85
CA PRO A 138 47.70 -2.49 -68.54
C PRO A 138 47.86 -3.03 -67.09
N LYS A 139 46.90 -3.84 -66.61
CA LYS A 139 47.04 -4.79 -65.48
C LYS A 139 46.42 -6.15 -65.86
N PRO A 140 46.96 -7.27 -65.35
CA PRO A 140 46.69 -8.60 -65.90
C PRO A 140 45.37 -9.24 -65.42
N ILE A 141 44.92 -10.18 -66.25
CA ILE A 141 43.70 -10.99 -66.19
C ILE A 141 44.02 -12.34 -65.54
N VAL A 142 43.10 -12.89 -64.73
CA VAL A 142 42.89 -14.34 -64.65
C VAL A 142 41.40 -14.63 -64.83
N LEU A 143 41.14 -15.54 -65.76
CA LEU A 143 39.87 -15.87 -66.40
C LEU A 143 38.91 -16.68 -65.51
N SER A 144 37.61 -16.42 -65.66
CA SER A 144 36.54 -17.41 -65.42
C SER A 144 35.76 -17.63 -66.71
N HIS A 145 35.82 -18.86 -67.24
CA HIS A 145 35.12 -19.30 -68.45
C HIS A 145 33.60 -19.39 -68.24
N LYS A 146 32.83 -18.97 -69.26
CA LYS A 146 31.39 -19.19 -69.41
C LYS A 146 31.10 -19.55 -70.88
N ALA A 147 30.34 -20.61 -71.13
CA ALA A 147 29.52 -20.88 -72.33
C ALA A 147 28.78 -22.22 -72.07
N SER A 148 27.56 -22.53 -72.53
CA SER A 148 26.75 -22.06 -73.68
C SER A 148 25.27 -22.46 -73.43
N ARG A 149 24.29 -21.55 -73.53
CA ARG A 149 23.18 -21.42 -74.53
C ARG A 149 22.33 -22.66 -74.88
N GLY A 150 21.01 -22.46 -74.85
CA GLY A 150 20.00 -23.21 -75.62
C GLY A 150 18.56 -22.74 -75.32
N ASN A 151 17.90 -22.12 -76.30
CA ASN A 151 16.51 -21.61 -76.30
C ASN A 151 15.51 -22.68 -76.76
N SER A 152 14.29 -22.69 -76.20
CA SER A 152 13.02 -22.99 -76.93
C SER A 152 11.78 -22.77 -76.03
N GLN A 153 10.82 -21.95 -76.48
CA GLN A 153 9.40 -21.92 -76.06
C GLN A 153 8.58 -22.97 -76.87
N PRO A 154 7.24 -23.25 -76.69
CA PRO A 154 6.19 -22.50 -75.97
C PRO A 154 5.08 -23.33 -75.22
N GLU A 155 4.08 -22.59 -74.67
CA GLU A 155 2.63 -22.88 -74.50
C GLU A 155 1.99 -23.76 -73.38
N ASN A 156 1.08 -23.08 -72.65
CA ASN A 156 -0.30 -23.41 -72.22
C ASN A 156 -0.67 -24.56 -71.24
N THR A 157 -1.41 -24.12 -70.19
CA THR A 157 -2.57 -24.73 -69.50
C THR A 157 -2.39 -25.48 -68.16
N SER A 158 -3.19 -25.00 -67.18
CA SER A 158 -3.87 -25.70 -66.08
C SER A 158 -3.12 -26.18 -64.82
N CYS A 159 -3.66 -25.70 -63.70
CA CYS A 159 -3.89 -26.38 -62.41
C CYS A 159 -2.75 -26.53 -61.38
N MET A 160 -3.03 -25.92 -60.22
CA MET A 160 -2.51 -26.04 -58.85
C MET A 160 -2.06 -27.45 -58.40
N PRO A 161 -1.55 -27.65 -57.15
CA PRO A 161 -0.54 -26.88 -56.39
C PRO A 161 0.48 -27.82 -55.69
N HIS A 162 1.78 -27.54 -55.65
CA HIS A 162 2.67 -28.19 -54.66
C HIS A 162 3.99 -27.45 -54.41
N GLY A 163 4.35 -27.34 -53.13
CA GLY A 163 5.74 -27.59 -52.69
C GLY A 163 6.66 -26.38 -52.58
N PRO A 164 7.26 -26.10 -51.40
CA PRO A 164 8.15 -24.96 -51.22
C PRO A 164 9.53 -25.21 -51.82
N ARG A 165 10.01 -24.28 -52.66
CA ARG A 165 11.42 -24.20 -53.08
C ARG A 165 12.28 -23.67 -51.94
N GLU A 166 13.25 -24.50 -51.57
CA GLU A 166 14.38 -24.16 -50.70
C GLU A 166 15.26 -23.08 -51.35
N ILE A 167 15.55 -22.02 -50.60
CA ILE A 167 16.70 -21.14 -50.87
C ILE A 167 17.85 -21.60 -49.97
N LEU A 168 18.91 -22.02 -50.66
CA LEU A 168 20.20 -22.47 -50.18
C LEU A 168 20.94 -21.33 -49.46
N VAL A 169 21.31 -21.54 -48.19
CA VAL A 169 22.42 -20.79 -47.57
C VAL A 169 23.56 -21.78 -47.37
N SER A 170 24.62 -21.59 -48.14
CA SER A 170 25.89 -22.29 -47.99
C SER A 170 26.51 -21.94 -46.63
N LEU A 171 26.66 -22.94 -45.75
CA LEU A 171 27.50 -22.86 -44.56
C LEU A 171 28.67 -23.84 -44.67
N ASN A 172 29.85 -23.28 -44.45
CA ASN A 172 31.13 -23.84 -43.99
C ASN A 172 31.26 -25.36 -43.84
N LYS A 173 32.23 -25.89 -44.58
CA LYS A 173 32.92 -27.16 -44.34
C LYS A 173 33.54 -27.13 -42.94
N ASN A 174 33.04 -27.98 -42.04
CA ASN A 174 33.77 -28.70 -40.97
C ASN A 174 32.83 -29.10 -39.83
N ASP A 175 31.84 -29.93 -40.11
CA ASP A 175 31.29 -30.84 -39.09
C ASP A 175 31.03 -32.21 -39.72
N LYS A 176 31.53 -33.24 -39.05
CA LYS A 176 31.49 -34.63 -39.49
C LYS A 176 30.05 -35.17 -39.38
N PHE A 177 29.58 -35.78 -40.47
CA PHE A 177 28.39 -36.65 -40.59
C PHE A 177 27.14 -36.25 -39.80
N VAL A 178 26.22 -35.53 -40.45
CA VAL A 178 24.80 -35.53 -40.07
C VAL A 178 24.00 -36.02 -41.27
N GLU A 179 23.52 -37.25 -41.18
CA GLU A 179 22.56 -37.81 -42.14
C GLU A 179 21.32 -36.91 -42.21
N ASN A 180 20.96 -36.54 -43.43
CA ASN A 180 19.77 -35.76 -43.70
C ASN A 180 18.55 -36.69 -43.55
N ILE A 181 18.07 -36.87 -42.31
CA ILE A 181 16.92 -37.75 -42.02
C ILE A 181 15.71 -37.22 -42.77
N ASN A 182 15.21 -38.01 -43.72
CA ASN A 182 14.07 -37.65 -44.56
C ASN A 182 12.79 -37.68 -43.72
N ARG A 183 11.96 -36.62 -43.84
CA ARG A 183 10.78 -36.38 -42.99
C ARG A 183 9.78 -37.55 -43.00
N ASP A 184 9.70 -38.23 -44.15
CA ASP A 184 8.70 -39.27 -44.40
C ASP A 184 9.16 -40.66 -43.95
N VAL A 185 10.45 -40.83 -43.63
CA VAL A 185 11.02 -42.13 -43.21
C VAL A 185 11.21 -42.20 -41.69
N ASN A 186 11.56 -41.10 -41.02
CA ASN A 186 11.65 -41.04 -39.56
C ASN A 186 11.32 -39.64 -39.02
N TYR A 187 10.03 -39.39 -38.84
CA TYR A 187 9.51 -38.09 -38.38
C TYR A 187 10.05 -37.69 -37.00
N GLN A 188 10.18 -38.64 -36.05
CA GLN A 188 10.73 -38.36 -34.72
C GLN A 188 12.21 -37.96 -34.78
N GLY A 189 13.03 -38.67 -35.57
CA GLY A 189 14.44 -38.32 -35.77
C GLY A 189 14.63 -36.92 -36.39
N TRP A 190 13.80 -36.59 -37.39
CA TRP A 190 13.78 -35.26 -37.99
C TRP A 190 13.33 -34.16 -37.02
N LEU A 191 12.28 -34.43 -36.22
CA LEU A 191 11.74 -33.49 -35.23
C LEU A 191 12.78 -33.18 -34.15
N ASP A 192 13.51 -34.18 -33.67
CA ASP A 192 14.55 -33.98 -32.65
C ASP A 192 15.74 -33.20 -33.19
N MET A 193 16.15 -33.47 -34.43
CA MET A 193 17.15 -32.66 -35.13
C MET A 193 16.69 -31.19 -35.27
N LYS A 194 15.44 -30.96 -35.69
CA LYS A 194 14.88 -29.62 -35.83
C LYS A 194 14.70 -28.92 -34.48
N LYS A 195 14.25 -29.61 -33.44
CA LYS A 195 14.17 -29.08 -32.06
C LYS A 195 15.54 -28.65 -31.55
N ARG A 196 16.61 -29.45 -31.78
CA ARG A 196 17.99 -29.04 -31.46
C ARG A 196 18.42 -27.79 -32.24
N LYS A 197 18.15 -27.75 -33.55
CA LYS A 197 18.44 -26.58 -34.40
C LYS A 197 17.67 -25.33 -33.97
N TRP A 198 16.39 -25.46 -33.63
CA TRP A 198 15.56 -24.37 -33.13
C TRP A 198 15.97 -23.91 -31.74
N LYS A 199 16.34 -24.85 -30.84
CA LYS A 199 16.89 -24.52 -29.52
C LYS A 199 18.17 -23.71 -29.67
N TYR A 200 19.10 -24.16 -30.51
CA TYR A 200 20.32 -23.43 -30.84
C TYR A 200 20.03 -22.05 -31.45
N THR A 201 19.11 -21.96 -32.42
CA THR A 201 18.73 -20.69 -33.05
C THR A 201 18.06 -19.74 -32.06
N ARG A 202 17.22 -20.26 -31.14
CA ARG A 202 16.56 -19.48 -30.08
C ARG A 202 17.57 -18.98 -29.06
N GLU A 203 18.54 -19.79 -28.66
CA GLU A 203 19.65 -19.36 -27.79
C GLU A 203 20.50 -18.30 -28.47
N GLN A 204 20.81 -18.46 -29.76
CA GLN A 204 21.53 -17.45 -30.55
C GLN A 204 20.71 -16.16 -30.75
N ARG A 205 19.37 -16.20 -30.73
CA ARG A 205 18.51 -15.01 -30.75
C ARG A 205 18.29 -14.39 -29.36
N LYS A 206 18.41 -15.15 -28.28
CA LYS A 206 18.39 -14.62 -26.90
C LYS A 206 19.68 -13.87 -26.56
N ARG A 207 20.83 -14.35 -27.03
CA ARG A 207 22.15 -13.73 -26.81
C ARG A 207 22.26 -12.24 -27.22
N PRO A 208 21.75 -11.78 -28.39
CA PRO A 208 21.81 -10.37 -28.78
C PRO A 208 20.73 -9.48 -28.14
N ARG A 209 19.78 -10.02 -27.35
CA ARG A 209 18.77 -9.21 -26.66
C ARG A 209 19.27 -8.58 -25.35
N LEU A 210 20.41 -9.05 -24.82
CA LEU A 210 21.05 -8.43 -23.66
C LEU A 210 21.91 -7.21 -24.05
N ASP A 211 22.46 -7.18 -25.28
CA ASP A 211 23.49 -6.20 -25.68
C ASP A 211 23.01 -5.04 -26.57
N ASN A 212 21.78 -5.06 -27.10
CA ASN A 212 21.33 -4.04 -28.08
C ASN A 212 19.99 -3.39 -27.71
N MET A 213 19.96 -2.61 -26.62
CA MET A 213 18.84 -1.74 -26.28
C MET A 213 19.03 -0.27 -26.71
N LYS A 214 20.08 0.05 -27.49
CA LYS A 214 20.41 1.44 -27.88
C LYS A 214 20.65 1.71 -29.39
N GLN A 215 20.37 0.77 -30.29
CA GLN A 215 20.68 0.93 -31.73
C GLN A 215 19.56 0.55 -32.71
N ILE A 216 18.30 0.89 -32.39
CA ILE A 216 17.20 0.94 -33.37
C ILE A 216 16.65 2.37 -33.42
N ARG A 217 17.50 3.31 -33.85
CA ARG A 217 17.09 4.67 -34.26
C ARG A 217 18.05 5.18 -35.34
N SER A 218 17.94 4.63 -36.55
CA SER A 218 18.27 5.32 -37.81
C SER A 218 18.33 4.30 -38.95
N LEU A 219 17.24 4.12 -39.67
CA LEU A 219 17.19 3.76 -41.10
C LEU A 219 15.71 3.67 -41.46
N ASP A 220 15.14 4.86 -41.66
CA ASP A 220 13.81 5.02 -42.23
C ASP A 220 13.95 5.23 -43.74
N GLY A 221 13.08 4.58 -44.51
CA GLY A 221 12.99 4.73 -45.96
C GLY A 221 13.44 3.53 -46.78
N ARG A 222 12.54 2.55 -46.98
CA ARG A 222 12.15 2.03 -48.30
C ARG A 222 11.12 0.89 -48.21
N ASN A 223 9.98 1.14 -48.86
CA ASN A 223 8.97 0.22 -49.41
C ASN A 223 8.28 -0.77 -48.44
N ASP A 224 7.19 -0.29 -47.85
CA ASP A 224 6.06 -1.14 -47.41
C ASP A 224 5.46 -1.84 -48.65
N GLN A 225 5.83 -3.10 -48.85
CA GLN A 225 4.86 -4.08 -49.31
C GLN A 225 4.42 -4.88 -48.08
N ASP A 226 3.16 -4.67 -47.72
CA ASP A 226 2.45 -5.30 -46.62
C ASP A 226 2.70 -6.80 -46.54
N ILE A 227 3.48 -7.21 -45.54
CA ILE A 227 3.38 -8.55 -44.98
C ILE A 227 2.19 -8.53 -44.03
N LEU A 228 1.01 -8.90 -44.53
CA LEU A 228 -0.16 -9.24 -43.71
C LEU A 228 0.22 -10.38 -42.75
N GLY A 229 0.61 -10.05 -41.51
CA GLY A 229 0.91 -11.06 -40.51
C GLY A 229 1.31 -10.46 -39.16
N ILE A 230 0.47 -10.69 -38.14
CA ILE A 230 0.64 -10.50 -36.68
C ILE A 230 1.01 -9.08 -36.20
N SER A 231 1.90 -8.38 -36.88
CA SER A 231 2.26 -6.98 -36.62
C SER A 231 1.07 -6.03 -36.71
N SER A 232 0.10 -6.30 -37.59
CA SER A 232 -1.15 -5.53 -37.68
C SER A 232 -2.04 -5.66 -36.44
N LEU A 233 -2.01 -6.81 -35.75
CA LEU A 233 -2.72 -7.00 -34.48
C LEU A 233 -2.09 -6.16 -33.36
N PHE A 234 -0.76 -6.16 -33.28
CA PHE A 234 -0.04 -5.32 -32.32
C PHE A 234 -0.26 -3.82 -32.61
N LYS A 235 -0.10 -3.37 -33.87
CA LYS A 235 -0.37 -1.98 -34.28
C LYS A 235 -1.79 -1.53 -33.90
N ARG A 236 -2.79 -2.42 -33.97
CA ARG A 236 -4.17 -2.13 -33.53
C ARG A 236 -4.22 -1.83 -32.04
N HIS A 237 -3.66 -2.70 -31.19
CA HIS A 237 -3.62 -2.47 -29.73
C HIS A 237 -2.85 -1.21 -29.34
N GLU A 238 -1.75 -0.92 -30.04
CA GLU A 238 -0.91 0.27 -29.78
C GLU A 238 -1.68 1.57 -30.06
N SER A 239 -2.48 1.59 -31.13
CA SER A 239 -3.34 2.73 -31.46
C SER A 239 -4.50 2.91 -30.47
N VAL A 240 -5.00 1.81 -29.89
CA VAL A 240 -6.06 1.82 -28.87
C VAL A 240 -5.53 2.38 -27.55
N LEU A 241 -4.31 2.01 -27.15
CA LEU A 241 -3.66 2.53 -25.94
C LEU A 241 -3.50 4.06 -25.95
N LEU A 242 -3.24 4.68 -27.09
CA LEU A 242 -3.09 6.14 -27.16
C LEU A 242 -4.42 6.90 -27.16
N LYS A 243 -5.49 6.28 -27.68
CA LYS A 243 -6.78 6.96 -27.89
C LYS A 243 -7.75 6.76 -26.73
N SER A 244 -7.75 5.56 -26.17
CA SER A 244 -8.75 5.09 -25.21
C SER A 244 -8.31 5.31 -23.75
N TYR A 245 -9.28 5.27 -22.85
CA TYR A 245 -9.02 5.39 -21.41
C TYR A 245 -8.49 4.06 -20.86
N TRP A 246 -7.53 4.13 -19.95
CA TRP A 246 -6.97 2.97 -19.28
C TRP A 246 -7.65 2.81 -17.94
N GLN A 247 -8.35 1.70 -17.75
CA GLN A 247 -8.93 1.32 -16.46
C GLN A 247 -7.94 0.41 -15.74
N ILE A 248 -7.24 0.94 -14.74
CA ILE A 248 -6.18 0.21 -14.04
C ILE A 248 -6.79 -0.66 -12.96
N ILE A 249 -6.58 -1.97 -13.03
CA ILE A 249 -7.05 -2.93 -12.02
C ILE A 249 -6.03 -3.04 -10.88
N GLN A 250 -4.75 -3.24 -11.22
CA GLN A 250 -3.70 -3.51 -10.25
C GLN A 250 -2.31 -3.10 -10.76
N LEU A 251 -1.52 -2.47 -9.90
CA LEU A 251 -0.09 -2.23 -10.06
C LEU A 251 0.71 -3.25 -9.24
N LEU A 252 1.59 -4.01 -9.89
CA LEU A 252 2.41 -5.04 -9.27
C LEU A 252 3.90 -4.71 -9.40
N PRO A 253 4.71 -4.80 -8.33
CA PRO A 253 6.16 -4.62 -8.42
C PRO A 253 6.79 -5.73 -9.27
N CYS A 254 7.79 -5.36 -10.07
CA CYS A 254 8.63 -6.31 -10.82
C CYS A 254 9.86 -6.71 -10.00
N ALA A 255 10.60 -7.72 -10.47
CA ALA A 255 11.89 -8.12 -9.89
C ALA A 255 12.95 -7.01 -9.96
N GLN A 256 12.82 -6.08 -10.92
CA GLN A 256 13.68 -4.89 -11.01
C GLN A 256 13.03 -3.71 -10.28
N PRO A 257 13.72 -3.06 -9.33
CA PRO A 257 13.17 -1.93 -8.60
C PRO A 257 12.92 -0.74 -9.55
N GLY A 258 11.84 -0.01 -9.30
CA GLY A 258 11.37 1.10 -10.16
C GLY A 258 10.54 0.66 -11.37
N ILE A 259 10.41 -0.65 -11.63
CA ILE A 259 9.55 -1.15 -12.72
C ILE A 259 8.35 -1.88 -12.13
N TYR A 260 7.17 -1.52 -12.62
CA TYR A 260 5.90 -2.10 -12.20
C TYR A 260 5.14 -2.65 -13.40
N TYR A 261 4.31 -3.66 -13.19
CA TYR A 261 3.34 -4.13 -14.17
C TYR A 261 1.97 -3.55 -13.82
N ALA A 262 1.37 -2.81 -14.74
CA ALA A 262 -0.01 -2.39 -14.66
C ALA A 262 -0.91 -3.36 -15.42
N TRP A 263 -1.86 -3.96 -14.70
CA TRP A 263 -3.00 -4.65 -15.31
C TRP A 263 -4.06 -3.61 -15.66
N ILE A 264 -4.32 -3.44 -16.95
CA ILE A 264 -5.25 -2.45 -17.44
C ILE A 264 -6.33 -3.09 -18.33
N VAL A 265 -7.51 -2.50 -18.33
CA VAL A 265 -8.57 -2.79 -19.29
C VAL A 265 -8.74 -1.59 -20.20
N VAL A 266 -8.65 -1.83 -21.52
CA VAL A 266 -8.79 -0.80 -22.55
C VAL A 266 -9.74 -1.35 -23.62
N ASP A 267 -10.86 -0.65 -23.84
CA ASP A 267 -11.92 -1.05 -24.79
C ASP A 267 -12.32 -2.54 -24.67
N GLY A 268 -12.45 -3.05 -23.44
CA GLY A 268 -12.85 -4.43 -23.16
C GLY A 268 -11.73 -5.47 -23.23
N ILE A 269 -10.49 -5.07 -23.50
CA ILE A 269 -9.33 -5.97 -23.59
C ILE A 269 -8.43 -5.76 -22.37
N MET A 270 -8.06 -6.85 -21.69
CA MET A 270 -7.11 -6.83 -20.59
C MET A 270 -5.67 -6.92 -21.11
N LEU A 271 -4.80 -6.00 -20.68
CA LEU A 271 -3.39 -5.95 -21.04
C LEU A 271 -2.52 -5.82 -19.78
N LYS A 272 -1.31 -6.38 -19.85
CA LYS A 272 -0.28 -6.26 -18.82
C LYS A 272 0.86 -5.40 -19.36
N ILE A 273 0.98 -4.16 -18.90
CA ILE A 273 1.94 -3.18 -19.42
C ILE A 273 3.05 -2.88 -18.39
N PRO A 274 4.34 -2.90 -18.79
CA PRO A 274 5.42 -2.45 -17.92
C PRO A 274 5.48 -0.92 -17.81
N LEU A 275 5.38 -0.41 -16.59
CA LEU A 275 5.55 0.99 -16.21
C LEU A 275 6.90 1.22 -15.53
N THR A 276 7.58 2.32 -15.88
CA THR A 276 8.77 2.81 -15.18
C THR A 276 8.37 3.97 -14.28
N ILE A 277 8.56 3.79 -12.99
CA ILE A 277 8.28 4.78 -11.95
C ILE A 277 9.61 5.29 -11.42
N GLN A 278 9.80 6.61 -11.49
CA GLN A 278 11.00 7.29 -11.00
C GLN A 278 10.77 7.79 -9.58
N ARG A 279 11.85 7.84 -8.79
CA ARG A 279 11.83 8.44 -7.46
C ARG A 279 11.91 9.96 -7.62
N VAL A 280 11.01 10.67 -6.94
CA VAL A 280 11.03 12.12 -6.82
C VAL A 280 11.26 12.45 -5.35
N PHE A 281 12.25 13.29 -5.08
CA PHE A 281 12.52 13.80 -3.73
C PHE A 281 12.99 15.25 -3.81
N TYR A 282 12.92 15.96 -2.69
CA TYR A 282 13.21 17.39 -2.63
C TYR A 282 14.38 17.67 -1.70
N LEU A 283 15.38 18.42 -2.19
CA LEU A 283 16.55 18.86 -1.42
C LEU A 283 16.40 20.35 -1.09
N ASN A 284 16.34 20.70 0.20
CA ASN A 284 16.34 22.08 0.66
C ASN A 284 17.77 22.48 1.06
N SER A 285 18.37 23.41 0.33
CA SER A 285 19.73 23.91 0.60
C SER A 285 19.73 25.41 0.85
N ARG A 286 20.57 25.85 1.80
CA ARG A 286 20.85 27.27 2.07
C ARG A 286 21.87 27.85 1.08
N ALA A 287 22.69 27.00 0.47
CA ALA A 287 23.70 27.42 -0.48
C ALA A 287 23.06 27.91 -1.80
N PRO A 288 23.66 28.93 -2.45
CA PRO A 288 23.22 29.37 -3.77
C PRO A 288 23.47 28.28 -4.80
N ILE A 289 22.57 28.15 -5.77
CA ILE A 289 22.58 27.09 -6.76
C ILE A 289 23.75 27.31 -7.75
N THR A 290 24.66 26.34 -7.84
CA THR A 290 25.63 26.21 -8.93
C THR A 290 25.02 25.44 -10.12
N GLU A 291 25.52 25.67 -11.34
CA GLU A 291 25.08 24.94 -12.56
C GLU A 291 25.23 23.41 -12.46
N GLU A 292 26.01 22.92 -11.50
CA GLU A 292 26.21 21.49 -11.20
C GLU A 292 25.09 20.86 -10.34
N SER A 293 24.08 21.64 -9.94
CA SER A 293 23.00 21.11 -9.11
C SER A 293 22.15 20.05 -9.85
N PRO A 294 21.78 18.94 -9.19
CA PRO A 294 21.24 17.74 -9.85
C PRO A 294 19.75 17.82 -10.22
N GLY A 295 19.12 19.02 -10.22
CA GLY A 295 17.67 19.11 -10.31
C GLY A 295 17.11 20.48 -10.68
N ARG A 296 15.78 20.61 -10.57
CA ARG A 296 15.03 21.82 -10.92
C ARG A 296 14.61 22.57 -9.65
N LEU A 297 14.76 23.89 -9.65
CA LEU A 297 14.23 24.73 -8.57
C LEU A 297 12.69 24.75 -8.58
N VAL A 298 12.07 24.48 -7.44
CA VAL A 298 10.62 24.47 -7.26
C VAL A 298 10.24 25.25 -6.01
N ASN A 299 9.09 25.94 -6.04
CA ASN A 299 8.54 26.59 -4.85
C ASN A 299 7.40 25.71 -4.27
N LYS A 300 7.67 25.08 -3.13
CA LYS A 300 6.71 24.27 -2.35
C LYS A 300 6.76 24.63 -0.88
N ILE A 301 5.68 24.34 -0.16
CA ILE A 301 5.57 24.53 1.29
C ILE A 301 6.09 23.27 1.98
N LEU A 302 7.02 23.46 2.92
CA LEU A 302 7.62 22.37 3.68
C LEU A 302 6.73 21.91 4.84
N PRO A 303 6.83 20.63 5.26
CA PRO A 303 6.13 20.12 6.43
C PRO A 303 6.44 20.95 7.67
N ARG A 304 5.44 21.12 8.54
CA ARG A 304 5.52 21.92 9.78
C ARG A 304 6.00 23.37 9.54
N GLY A 305 5.74 23.91 8.35
CA GLY A 305 6.05 25.29 7.94
C GLY A 305 7.51 25.70 8.17
N LYS A 306 8.43 24.74 8.00
CA LYS A 306 9.88 25.03 7.95
C LYS A 306 10.20 26.05 6.85
N PRO A 307 11.22 26.90 7.04
CA PRO A 307 11.61 27.88 6.04
C PRO A 307 12.14 27.20 4.77
N CYS A 308 11.55 27.57 3.63
CA CYS A 308 11.98 27.12 2.31
C CYS A 308 13.10 28.05 1.82
N PHE A 309 14.29 27.50 1.56
CA PHE A 309 15.43 28.21 0.99
C PHE A 309 15.48 27.91 -0.52
N ASN A 310 16.51 27.21 -1.01
CA ASN A 310 16.60 26.74 -2.38
C ASN A 310 16.14 25.28 -2.44
N LEU A 311 14.87 25.07 -2.78
CA LEU A 311 14.27 23.74 -2.88
C LEU A 311 14.44 23.16 -4.29
N ILE A 312 15.24 22.11 -4.39
CA ILE A 312 15.59 21.45 -5.64
C ILE A 312 14.83 20.12 -5.75
N GLU A 313 14.02 19.97 -6.79
CA GLU A 313 13.37 18.74 -7.18
C GLU A 313 14.35 17.85 -7.96
N VAL A 314 14.62 16.65 -7.43
CA VAL A 314 15.50 15.67 -8.04
C VAL A 314 14.67 14.46 -8.47
N ILE A 315 14.84 14.04 -9.72
CA ILE A 315 14.11 12.93 -10.33
C ILE A 315 15.13 11.92 -10.84
N ILE A 316 15.13 10.74 -10.26
CA ILE A 316 16.09 9.68 -10.61
C ILE A 316 15.44 8.31 -10.65
N ASP A 317 16.08 7.38 -11.36
CA ASP A 317 15.63 5.99 -11.38
C ASP A 317 15.90 5.32 -10.03
N GLU A 318 15.01 4.41 -9.61
CA GLU A 318 15.10 3.80 -8.28
C GLU A 318 16.42 3.04 -8.05
N ILE A 319 16.97 2.39 -9.08
CA ILE A 319 18.27 1.72 -9.01
C ILE A 319 19.40 2.72 -8.71
N GLN A 320 19.33 3.92 -9.29
CA GLN A 320 20.30 4.99 -9.03
C GLN A 320 20.13 5.53 -7.62
N PHE A 321 18.89 5.77 -7.17
CA PHE A 321 18.59 6.19 -5.80
C PHE A 321 19.16 5.22 -4.76
N ILE A 322 18.97 3.91 -4.94
CA ILE A 322 19.52 2.89 -4.03
C ILE A 322 21.05 2.95 -3.99
N ASN A 323 21.71 3.09 -5.14
CA ASN A 323 23.17 3.18 -5.23
C ASN A 323 23.71 4.48 -4.60
N GLU A 324 22.97 5.58 -4.73
CA GLU A 324 23.35 6.91 -4.24
C GLU A 324 22.84 7.22 -2.82
N SER A 325 22.08 6.32 -2.21
CA SER A 325 21.58 6.44 -0.84
C SER A 325 22.66 6.82 0.18
N ARG A 326 23.87 6.26 0.04
CA ARG A 326 25.03 6.60 0.89
C ARG A 326 25.50 8.05 0.68
N LYS A 327 25.44 8.55 -0.55
CA LYS A 327 25.79 9.95 -0.85
C LYS A 327 24.75 10.91 -0.27
N LEU A 328 23.46 10.55 -0.35
CA LEU A 328 22.38 11.33 0.26
C LEU A 328 22.53 11.45 1.78
N ALA A 329 22.93 10.36 2.45
CA ALA A 329 23.23 10.39 3.89
C ALA A 329 24.41 11.32 4.24
N VAL A 330 25.45 11.37 3.39
CA VAL A 330 26.56 12.32 3.55
C VAL A 330 26.09 13.76 3.33
N LEU A 331 25.22 13.99 2.34
CA LEU A 331 24.64 15.32 2.08
C LEU A 331 23.79 15.82 3.25
N LEU A 332 23.07 14.95 3.95
CA LEU A 332 22.33 15.32 5.18
C LEU A 332 23.26 15.75 6.33
N SER A 333 24.55 15.38 6.28
CA SER A 333 25.53 15.79 7.28
C SER A 333 26.12 17.17 6.99
N ASP A 334 25.85 17.74 5.81
CA ASP A 334 26.37 19.04 5.40
C ASP A 334 25.54 20.18 6.05
N PRO A 335 26.15 21.14 6.77
CA PRO A 335 25.43 22.25 7.39
C PRO A 335 24.72 23.18 6.38
N GLU A 336 25.09 23.15 5.10
CA GLU A 336 24.42 23.92 4.05
C GLU A 336 23.07 23.30 3.65
N VAL A 337 22.91 21.98 3.82
CA VAL A 337 21.68 21.26 3.53
C VAL A 337 20.78 21.30 4.76
N GLU A 338 19.58 21.88 4.61
CA GLU A 338 18.59 21.87 5.70
C GLU A 338 17.84 20.53 5.75
N GLY A 339 17.59 19.87 4.62
CA GLY A 339 16.89 18.60 4.67
C GLY A 339 16.58 18.00 3.30
N ILE A 340 16.32 16.69 3.30
CA ILE A 340 15.89 15.93 2.13
C ILE A 340 14.52 15.31 2.40
N TYR A 341 13.51 15.72 1.63
CA TYR A 341 12.11 15.36 1.82
C TYR A 341 11.60 14.38 0.77
N GLU A 342 10.52 13.67 1.09
CA GLU A 342 9.85 12.64 0.25
C GLU A 342 10.73 11.42 -0.08
N THR A 343 11.78 11.18 0.72
CA THR A 343 12.68 10.04 0.49
C THR A 343 12.01 8.69 0.76
N LYS A 344 11.03 8.68 1.68
CA LYS A 344 10.32 7.49 2.16
C LYS A 344 9.04 7.18 1.40
N VAL A 345 8.61 8.00 0.44
CA VAL A 345 7.36 7.79 -0.30
C VAL A 345 7.42 6.48 -1.11
N PRO A 346 6.53 5.50 -0.88
CA PRO A 346 6.50 4.28 -1.67
C PRO A 346 6.16 4.55 -3.14
N LEU A 347 6.90 3.92 -4.07
CA LEU A 347 6.74 4.16 -5.52
C LEU A 347 5.36 3.73 -6.06
N ASN A 348 4.82 2.62 -5.54
CA ASN A 348 3.47 2.15 -5.84
C ASN A 348 2.42 3.19 -5.43
N TYR A 349 2.57 3.75 -4.23
CA TYR A 349 1.67 4.76 -3.70
C TYR A 349 1.77 6.06 -4.52
N ASN A 350 2.98 6.51 -4.83
CA ASN A 350 3.18 7.68 -5.69
C ASN A 350 2.49 7.52 -7.06
N ALA A 351 2.62 6.34 -7.69
CA ALA A 351 1.94 6.10 -8.95
C ALA A 351 0.41 6.18 -8.82
N ILE A 352 -0.18 5.63 -7.75
CA ILE A 352 -1.62 5.71 -7.49
C ILE A 352 -2.08 7.16 -7.33
N LEU A 353 -1.27 8.01 -6.68
CA LEU A 353 -1.58 9.43 -6.53
C LEU A 353 -1.59 10.17 -7.88
N GLU A 354 -0.65 9.85 -8.79
CA GLU A 354 -0.51 10.52 -10.09
C GLU A 354 -1.50 10.04 -11.16
N ILE A 355 -1.76 8.73 -11.26
CA ILE A 355 -2.58 8.14 -12.35
C ILE A 355 -3.99 7.74 -11.91
N GLY A 356 -4.22 7.54 -10.62
CA GLY A 356 -5.50 7.08 -10.08
C GLY A 356 -5.97 5.72 -10.62
N CYS A 357 -7.29 5.51 -10.66
CA CYS A 357 -7.91 4.29 -11.20
C CYS A 357 -8.17 4.35 -12.72
N VAL A 358 -8.32 5.55 -13.27
CA VAL A 358 -8.52 5.79 -14.71
C VAL A 358 -7.48 6.81 -15.18
N CYS A 359 -6.71 6.46 -16.21
CA CYS A 359 -5.78 7.38 -16.83
C CYS A 359 -5.91 7.42 -18.35
N LYS A 360 -5.33 8.45 -18.97
CA LYS A 360 -5.22 8.58 -20.42
C LYS A 360 -3.80 8.96 -20.80
N ALA A 361 -3.30 8.37 -21.87
CA ALA A 361 -2.01 8.74 -22.43
C ALA A 361 -2.05 10.17 -22.99
N ASP A 362 -0.95 10.92 -22.78
CA ASP A 362 -0.80 12.25 -23.33
C ASP A 362 -0.74 12.23 -24.87
N LYS A 363 -1.21 13.30 -25.52
CA LYS A 363 -1.22 13.45 -26.98
C LYS A 363 0.18 13.46 -27.58
N ALA A 364 1.20 13.83 -26.80
CA ALA A 364 2.60 13.82 -27.20
C ALA A 364 3.25 12.42 -27.11
N ALA A 365 2.57 11.43 -26.52
CA ALA A 365 3.10 10.09 -26.38
C ALA A 365 3.26 9.40 -27.74
N LYS A 366 4.40 8.72 -27.91
CA LYS A 366 4.71 7.98 -29.14
C LYS A 366 4.03 6.62 -29.14
N LEU A 367 3.67 6.15 -30.33
CA LEU A 367 3.17 4.79 -30.54
C LEU A 367 4.30 3.80 -30.27
N ARG A 368 4.09 2.90 -29.30
CA ARG A 368 5.07 1.94 -28.79
C ARG A 368 4.47 0.55 -28.72
N ASN A 369 5.30 -0.48 -28.88
CA ASN A 369 4.88 -1.86 -28.65
C ASN A 369 4.42 -2.08 -27.21
N ILE A 370 3.50 -3.02 -26.98
CA ILE A 370 2.97 -3.38 -25.64
C ILE A 370 4.09 -3.80 -24.66
N THR A 371 5.19 -4.35 -25.18
CA THR A 371 6.36 -4.79 -24.38
C THR A 371 7.32 -3.67 -24.02
N GLU A 372 7.17 -2.48 -24.60
CA GLU A 372 8.01 -1.32 -24.30
C GLU A 372 7.52 -0.64 -23.02
N LYS A 373 8.47 -0.07 -22.29
CA LYS A 373 8.21 0.57 -21.00
C LYS A 373 7.53 1.92 -21.20
N TRP A 374 6.47 2.16 -20.44
CA TRP A 374 5.82 3.47 -20.35
C TRP A 374 6.37 4.25 -19.15
N SER A 375 6.50 5.56 -19.29
CA SER A 375 6.86 6.42 -18.16
C SER A 375 5.60 6.98 -17.51
N LEU A 376 5.60 7.14 -16.19
CA LEU A 376 4.44 7.59 -15.43
C LEU A 376 3.91 8.96 -15.90
N ARG A 377 4.83 9.87 -16.28
CA ARG A 377 4.52 11.24 -16.72
C ARG A 377 3.76 11.35 -18.02
N GLU A 378 3.83 10.30 -18.85
CA GLU A 378 3.07 10.24 -20.11
C GLU A 378 1.59 9.91 -19.87
N LEU A 379 1.20 9.61 -18.62
CA LEU A 379 -0.15 9.22 -18.23
C LEU A 379 -0.75 10.30 -17.32
N HIS A 380 -1.98 10.70 -17.58
CA HIS A 380 -2.71 11.65 -16.76
C HIS A 380 -3.96 11.02 -16.17
N MET A 381 -4.16 11.20 -14.87
CA MET A 381 -5.38 10.79 -14.17
C MET A 381 -6.61 11.48 -14.77
N LYS A 382 -7.70 10.71 -14.89
CA LYS A 382 -9.03 11.16 -15.33
C LYS A 382 -10.08 10.80 -14.28
N THR A 383 -11.15 11.58 -14.22
CA THR A 383 -12.24 11.35 -13.28
C THR A 383 -13.12 10.19 -13.75
N THR A 384 -13.78 9.54 -12.80
CA THR A 384 -14.74 8.46 -13.06
C THR A 384 -16.05 8.94 -13.68
N THR A 385 -16.28 10.27 -13.68
CA THR A 385 -17.36 10.92 -14.44
C THR A 385 -17.07 10.96 -15.94
N GLU A 386 -15.80 11.06 -16.36
CA GLU A 386 -15.41 11.03 -17.78
C GLU A 386 -15.47 9.61 -18.36
N CYS A 387 -15.09 8.60 -17.57
CA CYS A 387 -15.12 7.20 -17.97
C CYS A 387 -15.55 6.31 -16.81
N PRO A 388 -16.64 5.54 -16.97
CA PRO A 388 -17.09 4.65 -15.91
C PRO A 388 -16.08 3.51 -15.72
N TYR A 389 -15.57 3.40 -14.49
CA TYR A 389 -14.52 2.45 -14.15
C TYR A 389 -15.11 1.04 -13.87
N LEU A 390 -14.65 0.03 -14.60
CA LEU A 390 -14.98 -1.40 -14.44
C LEU A 390 -16.48 -1.67 -14.23
N GLN A 391 -17.31 -1.34 -15.24
CA GLN A 391 -18.75 -1.68 -15.21
C GLN A 391 -18.98 -3.18 -15.45
N ASP A 392 -18.41 -3.72 -16.53
CA ASP A 392 -18.61 -5.11 -16.95
C ASP A 392 -17.29 -5.89 -16.90
N VAL A 393 -16.93 -6.38 -15.71
CA VAL A 393 -15.72 -7.20 -15.52
C VAL A 393 -16.07 -8.56 -14.97
N SER A 394 -15.54 -9.58 -15.63
CA SER A 394 -15.69 -10.96 -15.20
C SER A 394 -14.78 -11.23 -14.00
N TYR A 395 -15.18 -12.10 -13.09
CA TYR A 395 -14.30 -12.51 -12.01
C TYR A 395 -14.50 -13.99 -11.68
N PHE A 396 -13.51 -14.56 -11.01
CA PHE A 396 -13.65 -15.81 -10.28
C PHE A 396 -13.11 -15.65 -8.87
N TYR A 397 -13.66 -16.41 -7.94
CA TYR A 397 -13.35 -16.30 -6.52
C TYR A 397 -12.69 -17.57 -6.00
N LEU A 398 -11.62 -17.43 -5.24
CA LEU A 398 -10.84 -18.50 -4.62
C LEU A 398 -10.78 -18.25 -3.11
N TYR A 399 -11.42 -19.14 -2.35
CA TYR A 399 -11.35 -19.20 -0.90
C TYR A 399 -10.40 -20.30 -0.45
N HIS A 400 -9.57 -20.00 0.54
CA HIS A 400 -8.67 -20.96 1.16
C HIS A 400 -8.73 -20.85 2.69
N SER A 401 -9.08 -21.95 3.34
CA SER A 401 -8.97 -22.11 4.79
C SER A 401 -8.17 -23.37 5.11
N PHE A 402 -7.26 -23.28 6.09
CA PHE A 402 -6.45 -24.40 6.54
C PHE A 402 -6.28 -24.39 8.05
N SER A 403 -6.10 -25.58 8.62
CA SER A 403 -5.82 -25.87 10.03
C SER A 403 -4.86 -27.06 10.08
N ASP A 404 -3.59 -26.79 10.40
CA ASP A 404 -2.49 -27.74 10.38
C ASP A 404 -2.35 -28.49 9.04
N ALA A 405 -2.67 -29.80 9.02
CA ALA A 405 -2.62 -30.66 7.83
C ALA A 405 -3.95 -30.75 7.07
N ARG A 406 -5.01 -30.09 7.55
CA ARG A 406 -6.37 -30.11 6.98
C ARG A 406 -6.66 -28.76 6.33
N GLY A 407 -7.47 -28.75 5.29
CA GLY A 407 -7.87 -27.51 4.65
C GLY A 407 -8.90 -27.71 3.55
N VAL A 408 -9.44 -26.61 3.06
CA VAL A 408 -10.38 -26.59 1.94
C VAL A 408 -10.04 -25.42 1.03
N TYR A 409 -10.06 -25.70 -0.27
CA TYR A 409 -10.12 -24.69 -1.32
C TYR A 409 -11.51 -24.68 -1.93
N VAL A 410 -12.14 -23.52 -2.03
CA VAL A 410 -13.40 -23.34 -2.76
C VAL A 410 -13.18 -22.35 -3.89
N VAL A 411 -13.48 -22.75 -5.11
CA VAL A 411 -13.41 -21.91 -6.30
C VAL A 411 -14.80 -21.71 -6.86
N HIS A 412 -15.21 -20.46 -7.05
CA HIS A 412 -16.48 -20.10 -7.67
C HIS A 412 -16.22 -19.40 -9.01
N PHE A 413 -16.81 -19.92 -10.08
CA PHE A 413 -16.81 -19.34 -11.42
C PHE A 413 -18.23 -18.85 -11.77
N PRO A 414 -18.59 -17.60 -11.45
CA PRO A 414 -19.90 -17.03 -11.75
C PRO A 414 -20.30 -17.17 -13.23
N LEU A 415 -19.37 -16.90 -14.18
CA LEU A 415 -19.66 -16.97 -15.62
C LEU A 415 -20.03 -18.38 -16.10
N SER A 416 -19.48 -19.41 -15.47
CA SER A 416 -19.72 -20.81 -15.83
C SER A 416 -20.73 -21.49 -14.91
N ASN A 417 -21.29 -20.76 -13.93
CA ASN A 417 -22.18 -21.27 -12.90
C ASN A 417 -21.68 -22.56 -12.26
N SER A 418 -20.38 -22.59 -11.94
CA SER A 418 -19.74 -23.78 -11.38
C SER A 418 -18.94 -23.44 -10.12
N ILE A 419 -19.03 -24.33 -9.14
CA ILE A 419 -18.25 -24.27 -7.90
C ILE A 419 -17.41 -25.54 -7.80
N SER A 420 -16.12 -25.41 -7.50
CA SER A 420 -15.23 -26.53 -7.24
C SER A 420 -14.72 -26.44 -5.80
N VAL A 421 -14.92 -27.51 -5.04
CA VAL A 421 -14.48 -27.65 -3.65
C VAL A 421 -13.42 -28.73 -3.59
N THR A 422 -12.18 -28.36 -3.26
CA THR A 422 -11.08 -29.30 -3.06
C THR A 422 -10.77 -29.40 -1.57
N VAL A 423 -11.08 -30.55 -0.98
CA VAL A 423 -10.84 -30.82 0.44
C VAL A 423 -9.48 -31.49 0.60
N VAL A 424 -8.61 -30.87 1.40
CA VAL A 424 -7.33 -31.45 1.82
C VAL A 424 -7.55 -32.16 3.16
N ASN A 425 -7.57 -33.49 3.12
CA ASN A 425 -7.68 -34.32 4.30
C ASN A 425 -6.68 -35.48 4.22
N PRO A 426 -5.72 -35.60 5.17
CA PRO A 426 -4.83 -36.75 5.23
C PRO A 426 -5.60 -38.05 5.56
N PHE A 427 -6.76 -37.95 6.20
CA PHE A 427 -7.62 -39.07 6.56
C PHE A 427 -8.69 -39.31 5.48
N GLN A 428 -9.08 -40.57 5.26
CA GLN A 428 -10.04 -40.97 4.21
C GLN A 428 -11.51 -40.79 4.60
N ASN A 429 -11.84 -39.77 5.39
CA ASN A 429 -13.22 -39.50 5.80
C ASN A 429 -13.83 -38.49 4.83
N LYS A 430 -14.95 -38.86 4.21
CA LYS A 430 -15.72 -38.00 3.29
C LYS A 430 -17.06 -37.68 3.92
N GLU A 431 -17.25 -36.43 4.34
CA GLU A 431 -18.49 -35.99 4.99
C GLU A 431 -19.30 -35.03 4.10
N LEU A 432 -18.67 -34.36 3.14
CA LEU A 432 -19.35 -33.40 2.25
C LEU A 432 -20.07 -34.09 1.10
N SER A 433 -21.38 -33.85 1.02
CA SER A 433 -22.22 -34.18 -0.14
C SER A 433 -22.47 -32.95 -1.01
N VAL A 434 -22.58 -33.18 -2.33
CA VAL A 434 -22.88 -32.13 -3.32
C VAL A 434 -24.23 -31.47 -3.05
N SER A 435 -25.24 -32.25 -2.64
CA SER A 435 -26.58 -31.76 -2.33
C SER A 435 -26.62 -30.86 -1.09
N LEU A 436 -25.79 -31.14 -0.08
CA LEU A 436 -25.67 -30.28 1.11
C LEU A 436 -25.08 -28.92 0.75
N LEU A 437 -24.02 -28.89 -0.06
CA LEU A 437 -23.36 -27.66 -0.49
C LEU A 437 -24.26 -26.81 -1.40
N ASP A 438 -25.00 -27.44 -2.31
CA ASP A 438 -26.00 -26.77 -3.16
C ASP A 438 -27.07 -26.08 -2.31
N LYS A 439 -27.62 -26.79 -1.31
CA LYS A 439 -28.58 -26.21 -0.36
C LYS A 439 -27.99 -25.05 0.43
N GLN A 440 -26.77 -25.22 0.97
CA GLN A 440 -26.10 -24.17 1.76
C GLN A 440 -25.77 -22.92 0.92
N PHE A 441 -25.35 -23.10 -0.33
CA PHE A 441 -25.10 -21.98 -1.24
C PHE A 441 -26.40 -21.24 -1.57
N HIS A 442 -27.49 -21.97 -1.84
CA HIS A 442 -28.78 -21.36 -2.12
C HIS A 442 -29.34 -20.59 -0.91
N GLU A 443 -29.27 -21.16 0.29
CA GLU A 443 -29.63 -20.48 1.54
C GLU A 443 -28.80 -19.20 1.75
N ALA A 444 -27.49 -19.26 1.48
CA ALA A 444 -26.62 -18.09 1.58
C ALA A 444 -27.01 -16.99 0.56
N CYS A 445 -27.26 -17.35 -0.69
CA CYS A 445 -27.70 -16.40 -1.71
C CYS A 445 -29.05 -15.75 -1.37
N GLN A 446 -30.00 -16.52 -0.84
CA GLN A 446 -31.29 -15.99 -0.37
C GLN A 446 -31.11 -15.00 0.78
N SER A 447 -30.23 -15.32 1.76
CA SER A 447 -29.98 -14.43 2.90
C SER A 447 -29.34 -13.10 2.50
N LEU A 448 -28.54 -13.09 1.43
CA LEU A 448 -27.81 -11.91 0.96
C LEU A 448 -28.59 -11.13 -0.11
N SER A 449 -29.78 -11.58 -0.50
CA SER A 449 -30.55 -11.02 -1.64
C SER A 449 -29.68 -10.84 -2.90
N ALA A 450 -28.71 -11.74 -3.10
CA ALA A 450 -27.79 -11.63 -4.23
C ALA A 450 -28.56 -11.86 -5.54
N ASP A 451 -28.34 -10.98 -6.53
CA ASP A 451 -28.89 -11.11 -7.88
C ASP A 451 -28.33 -12.37 -8.56
N LEU A 452 -28.91 -13.52 -8.24
CA LEU A 452 -28.80 -14.70 -9.07
C LEU A 452 -29.59 -14.38 -10.34
N SER A 453 -28.91 -14.22 -11.46
CA SER A 453 -29.54 -14.27 -12.77
C SER A 453 -30.47 -15.49 -12.80
N ILE A 454 -31.76 -15.18 -12.92
CA ILE A 454 -32.89 -16.07 -12.68
C ILE A 454 -32.70 -17.37 -13.47
N GLY A 455 -32.39 -18.48 -12.80
CA GLY A 455 -32.62 -19.84 -13.32
C GLY A 455 -31.43 -20.81 -13.50
N SER A 456 -30.16 -20.42 -13.32
CA SER A 456 -29.05 -21.39 -13.44
C SER A 456 -28.67 -22.04 -12.11
N ARG A 457 -29.01 -23.32 -11.94
CA ARG A 457 -28.59 -24.10 -10.77
C ARG A 457 -27.07 -24.34 -10.81
N VAL A 458 -26.35 -23.78 -9.86
CA VAL A 458 -24.91 -23.99 -9.69
C VAL A 458 -24.66 -25.39 -9.14
N VAL A 459 -23.90 -26.22 -9.84
CA VAL A 459 -23.60 -27.59 -9.38
C VAL A 459 -22.20 -27.60 -8.76
N PRO A 460 -22.07 -27.78 -7.42
CA PRO A 460 -20.76 -27.88 -6.80
C PRO A 460 -20.10 -29.24 -7.11
N LYS A 461 -18.81 -29.23 -7.44
CA LYS A 461 -17.98 -30.42 -7.63
C LYS A 461 -17.07 -30.58 -6.43
N VAL A 462 -17.03 -31.74 -5.79
CA VAL A 462 -16.20 -32.00 -4.60
C VAL A 462 -15.10 -33.00 -4.92
N GLU A 463 -13.85 -32.60 -4.71
CA GLU A 463 -12.66 -33.45 -4.86
C GLU A 463 -11.91 -33.58 -3.54
N TYR A 464 -11.47 -34.79 -3.19
CA TYR A 464 -10.71 -35.07 -1.96
C TYR A 464 -9.26 -35.37 -2.29
N VAL A 465 -8.36 -34.70 -1.58
CA VAL A 465 -6.92 -34.79 -1.81
C VAL A 465 -6.19 -34.96 -0.47
N ARG A 466 -5.08 -35.73 -0.48
CA ARG A 466 -4.31 -36.05 0.73
C ARG A 466 -3.29 -34.99 1.17
N SER A 467 -2.94 -34.04 0.29
CA SER A 467 -1.89 -33.05 0.52
C SER A 467 -2.18 -31.77 -0.25
N PHE A 468 -1.78 -30.63 0.32
CA PHE A 468 -1.91 -29.30 -0.30
C PHE A 468 -1.26 -29.23 -1.69
N GLY A 469 -0.08 -29.80 -1.88
CA GLY A 469 0.60 -29.77 -3.19
C GLY A 469 -0.16 -30.49 -4.32
N ASN A 470 -0.97 -31.50 -3.97
CA ASN A 470 -1.85 -32.15 -4.96
C ASN A 470 -3.11 -31.31 -5.22
N ALA A 471 -3.63 -30.60 -4.21
CA ALA A 471 -4.76 -29.69 -4.38
C ALA A 471 -4.38 -28.49 -5.26
N GLU A 472 -3.18 -27.93 -5.07
CA GLU A 472 -2.64 -26.87 -5.92
C GLU A 472 -2.54 -27.31 -7.40
N LYS A 473 -2.15 -28.56 -7.67
CA LYS A 473 -2.15 -29.13 -9.05
C LYS A 473 -3.54 -29.30 -9.64
N VAL A 474 -4.56 -29.58 -8.82
CA VAL A 474 -5.96 -29.60 -9.26
C VAL A 474 -6.39 -28.18 -9.65
N LEU A 475 -6.13 -27.21 -8.77
CA LEU A 475 -6.45 -25.80 -9.01
C LEU A 475 -5.74 -25.24 -10.25
N GLN A 476 -4.45 -25.55 -10.44
CA GLN A 476 -3.71 -25.16 -11.64
C GLN A 476 -4.38 -25.67 -12.93
N ARG A 477 -4.87 -26.92 -12.94
CA ARG A 477 -5.60 -27.47 -14.11
C ARG A 477 -6.91 -26.73 -14.33
N LEU A 478 -7.69 -26.51 -13.28
CA LEU A 478 -8.97 -25.78 -13.35
C LEU A 478 -8.81 -24.35 -13.89
N PHE A 479 -7.78 -23.63 -13.45
CA PHE A 479 -7.54 -22.25 -13.92
C PHE A 479 -7.06 -22.20 -15.37
N VAL A 480 -6.27 -23.19 -15.82
CA VAL A 480 -5.88 -23.28 -17.24
C VAL A 480 -7.10 -23.58 -18.12
N GLU A 481 -7.94 -24.54 -17.72
CA GLU A 481 -9.19 -24.86 -18.42
C GLU A 481 -10.11 -23.63 -18.51
N TYR A 482 -10.27 -22.89 -17.42
CA TYR A 482 -11.07 -21.68 -17.39
C TYR A 482 -10.51 -20.59 -18.33
N ARG A 483 -9.20 -20.36 -18.29
CA ARG A 483 -8.51 -19.38 -19.16
C ARG A 483 -8.69 -19.71 -20.65
N ASP A 484 -8.58 -20.98 -20.99
CA ASP A 484 -8.66 -21.42 -22.39
C ASP A 484 -10.12 -21.36 -22.91
N GLN A 485 -11.12 -21.45 -22.02
CA GLN A 485 -12.55 -21.30 -22.35
C GLN A 485 -12.99 -19.83 -22.42
N HIS A 486 -12.43 -18.95 -21.58
CA HIS A 486 -12.85 -17.56 -21.45
C HIS A 486 -11.71 -16.60 -21.79
N SER A 487 -11.78 -15.97 -22.96
CA SER A 487 -10.78 -15.00 -23.44
C SER A 487 -11.04 -13.55 -23.02
N GLY A 488 -12.00 -13.31 -22.11
CA GLY A 488 -12.39 -11.98 -21.65
C GLY A 488 -11.57 -11.45 -20.46
N PRO A 489 -11.71 -10.15 -20.13
CA PRO A 489 -11.05 -9.55 -18.98
C PRO A 489 -11.59 -10.15 -17.67
N THR A 490 -10.77 -10.95 -16.99
CA THR A 490 -11.16 -11.65 -15.76
C THR A 490 -10.28 -11.29 -14.57
N ILE A 491 -10.91 -10.96 -13.45
CA ILE A 491 -10.25 -10.69 -12.16
C ILE A 491 -10.28 -11.93 -11.27
N CYS A 492 -9.17 -12.19 -10.58
CA CYS A 492 -9.11 -13.23 -9.57
C CYS A 492 -9.28 -12.62 -8.17
N LEU A 493 -10.33 -13.01 -7.46
CA LEU A 493 -10.55 -12.64 -6.06
C LEU A 493 -10.03 -13.77 -5.17
N ILE A 494 -9.12 -13.47 -4.24
CA ILE A 494 -8.50 -14.47 -3.37
C ILE A 494 -8.74 -14.10 -1.92
N GLU A 495 -9.42 -14.98 -1.18
CA GLU A 495 -9.56 -14.90 0.26
C GLU A 495 -8.72 -16.01 0.89
N SER A 496 -7.56 -15.65 1.41
CA SER A 496 -6.64 -16.61 2.02
C SER A 496 -5.77 -15.95 3.08
N PRO A 497 -5.48 -16.64 4.20
CA PRO A 497 -4.58 -16.12 5.24
C PRO A 497 -3.12 -15.97 4.79
N ASN A 498 -2.68 -16.70 3.76
CA ASN A 498 -1.35 -16.56 3.18
C ASN A 498 -1.41 -16.41 1.66
N PHE A 499 -1.78 -15.21 1.21
CA PHE A 499 -1.86 -14.86 -0.21
C PHE A 499 -0.53 -15.00 -0.96
N PRO A 500 0.63 -14.52 -0.45
CA PRO A 500 1.90 -14.64 -1.17
C PRO A 500 2.33 -16.09 -1.40
N ALA A 501 2.18 -16.96 -0.39
CA ALA A 501 2.53 -18.38 -0.54
C ALA A 501 1.64 -19.05 -1.59
N LEU A 502 0.33 -18.80 -1.56
CA LEU A 502 -0.61 -19.37 -2.53
C LEU A 502 -0.29 -18.96 -3.98
N LYS A 503 0.03 -17.68 -4.19
CA LYS A 503 0.44 -17.16 -5.51
C LYS A 503 1.77 -17.74 -5.98
N SER A 504 2.68 -18.04 -5.06
CA SER A 504 3.95 -18.70 -5.39
C SER A 504 3.77 -20.16 -5.80
N SER A 505 2.86 -20.90 -5.15
CA SER A 505 2.56 -22.30 -5.49
C SER A 505 1.75 -22.44 -6.78
N ILE A 506 0.75 -21.59 -7.00
CA ILE A 506 -0.14 -21.65 -8.16
C ILE A 506 0.32 -20.62 -9.20
N HIS A 507 1.30 -21.01 -10.02
CA HIS A 507 1.91 -20.10 -11.00
C HIS A 507 0.93 -19.50 -12.03
N VAL A 508 -0.16 -20.21 -12.34
CA VAL A 508 -1.21 -19.76 -13.29
C VAL A 508 -1.88 -18.45 -12.81
N LEU A 509 -1.89 -18.19 -11.50
CA LEU A 509 -2.43 -16.94 -10.95
C LEU A 509 -1.63 -15.70 -11.39
N ASN A 510 -0.37 -15.84 -11.84
CA ASN A 510 0.41 -14.70 -12.34
C ASN A 510 -0.07 -14.15 -13.70
N ASP A 511 -0.91 -14.92 -14.39
CA ASP A 511 -1.55 -14.53 -15.65
C ASP A 511 -2.85 -13.72 -15.42
N PHE A 512 -3.30 -13.59 -14.17
CA PHE A 512 -4.49 -12.83 -13.79
C PHE A 512 -4.14 -11.70 -12.81
N PRO A 513 -4.89 -10.59 -12.79
CA PRO A 513 -4.87 -9.65 -11.69
C PRO A 513 -5.52 -10.30 -10.45
N CYS A 514 -4.76 -10.43 -9.36
CA CYS A 514 -5.21 -11.08 -8.14
C CYS A 514 -5.45 -10.03 -7.05
N ILE A 515 -6.69 -9.91 -6.61
CA ILE A 515 -7.12 -8.99 -5.56
C ILE A 515 -7.34 -9.79 -4.27
N SER A 516 -6.67 -9.38 -3.20
CA SER A 516 -6.79 -10.05 -1.91
C SER A 516 -8.01 -9.51 -1.16
N ILE A 517 -8.85 -10.43 -0.67
CA ILE A 517 -9.92 -10.16 0.28
C ILE A 517 -9.37 -10.43 1.68
N PRO A 518 -9.55 -9.52 2.67
CA PRO A 518 -9.16 -9.78 4.05
C PRO A 518 -9.85 -11.04 4.57
N CYS A 519 -9.06 -12.04 4.98
CA CYS A 519 -9.60 -13.29 5.50
C CYS A 519 -10.00 -13.15 6.98
N ASN A 520 -11.07 -13.83 7.39
CA ASN A 520 -11.38 -13.97 8.80
C ASN A 520 -10.52 -15.08 9.42
N VAL A 521 -9.71 -14.73 10.43
CA VAL A 521 -8.83 -15.69 11.12
C VAL A 521 -9.63 -16.84 11.76
N ARG A 522 -10.87 -16.59 12.17
CA ARG A 522 -11.74 -17.63 12.78
C ARG A 522 -12.15 -18.72 11.79
N ASP A 523 -12.09 -18.45 10.49
CA ASP A 523 -12.51 -19.41 9.46
C ASP A 523 -11.54 -20.61 9.35
N GLY A 524 -10.32 -20.49 9.91
CA GLY A 524 -9.35 -21.58 10.08
C GLY A 524 -9.47 -22.36 11.40
N ASN A 525 -10.31 -21.90 12.34
CA ASN A 525 -10.43 -22.49 13.68
C ASN A 525 -11.64 -23.42 13.75
N TYR A 526 -11.47 -24.66 13.28
CA TYR A 526 -12.52 -25.69 13.33
C TYR A 526 -12.10 -26.91 14.15
N GLN A 527 -13.09 -27.54 14.80
CA GLN A 527 -12.90 -28.73 15.64
C GLN A 527 -12.38 -29.93 14.82
N VAL A 528 -11.99 -31.03 15.48
CA VAL A 528 -11.48 -32.23 14.77
C VAL A 528 -12.60 -33.06 14.13
N LEU A 529 -13.80 -33.04 14.72
CA LEU A 529 -14.97 -33.77 14.26
C LEU A 529 -15.95 -32.84 13.54
N GLY A 530 -16.58 -33.31 12.45
CA GLY A 530 -17.61 -32.54 11.73
C GLY A 530 -17.15 -31.23 11.10
N TRP A 531 -15.83 -31.06 10.93
CA TRP A 531 -15.27 -29.80 10.43
C TRP A 531 -15.54 -29.58 8.95
N GLN A 532 -15.66 -30.65 8.16
CA GLN A 532 -15.83 -30.53 6.71
C GLN A 532 -17.16 -29.85 6.37
N THR A 533 -18.24 -30.23 7.05
CA THR A 533 -19.57 -29.62 6.86
C THR A 533 -19.61 -28.17 7.31
N THR A 534 -18.91 -27.85 8.41
CA THR A 534 -18.80 -26.49 8.95
C THR A 534 -18.02 -25.58 7.99
N VAL A 535 -16.83 -26.02 7.54
CA VAL A 535 -16.00 -25.26 6.59
C VAL A 535 -16.64 -25.18 5.21
N GLY A 536 -17.34 -26.23 4.78
CA GLY A 536 -18.14 -26.22 3.55
C GLY A 536 -19.22 -25.15 3.59
N LYS A 537 -19.96 -25.05 4.70
CA LYS A 537 -20.98 -24.00 4.90
C LYS A 537 -20.37 -22.61 4.85
N ILE A 538 -19.28 -22.37 5.58
CA ILE A 538 -18.57 -21.08 5.58
C ILE A 538 -18.09 -20.74 4.16
N GLY A 539 -17.46 -21.70 3.46
CA GLY A 539 -16.99 -21.51 2.10
C GLY A 539 -18.12 -21.13 1.13
N MET A 540 -19.28 -21.79 1.22
CA MET A 540 -20.45 -21.43 0.39
C MET A 540 -20.99 -20.03 0.71
N GLN A 541 -21.04 -19.66 1.99
CA GLN A 541 -21.45 -18.30 2.42
C GLN A 541 -20.49 -17.23 1.86
N ARG A 542 -19.18 -17.47 1.92
CA ARG A 542 -18.18 -16.55 1.35
C ARG A 542 -18.26 -16.46 -0.18
N CYS A 543 -18.50 -17.58 -0.87
CA CYS A 543 -18.72 -17.58 -2.31
C CYS A 543 -19.94 -16.74 -2.71
N ALA A 544 -21.05 -16.85 -1.96
CA ALA A 544 -22.26 -16.05 -2.21
C ALA A 544 -22.00 -14.55 -1.98
N ALA A 545 -21.25 -14.20 -0.94
CA ALA A 545 -20.90 -12.80 -0.61
C ALA A 545 -19.88 -12.16 -1.57
N SER A 546 -19.12 -12.96 -2.32
CA SER A 546 -18.01 -12.46 -3.17
C SER A 546 -18.44 -11.45 -4.25
N SER A 547 -19.64 -11.60 -4.81
CA SER A 547 -20.19 -10.69 -5.84
C SER A 547 -20.48 -9.30 -5.28
N GLN A 548 -21.17 -9.26 -4.14
CA GLN A 548 -21.49 -8.03 -3.42
C GLN A 548 -20.22 -7.32 -2.98
N TRP A 549 -19.26 -8.08 -2.41
CA TRP A 549 -17.97 -7.52 -2.00
C TRP A 549 -17.22 -6.85 -3.15
N LEU A 550 -17.15 -7.50 -4.33
CA LEU A 550 -16.49 -6.90 -5.50
C LEU A 550 -17.20 -5.63 -5.95
N ARG A 551 -18.53 -5.65 -5.99
CA ARG A 551 -19.33 -4.48 -6.38
C ARG A 551 -19.07 -3.30 -5.44
N GLU A 552 -19.12 -3.53 -4.14
CA GLU A 552 -18.82 -2.51 -3.12
C GLU A 552 -17.37 -2.00 -3.26
N ARG A 553 -16.41 -2.90 -3.52
CA ARG A 553 -15.01 -2.52 -3.72
C ARG A 553 -14.80 -1.68 -4.97
N ILE A 554 -15.50 -1.96 -6.06
CA ILE A 554 -15.46 -1.15 -7.29
C ILE A 554 -16.08 0.23 -7.03
N LEU A 555 -17.20 0.31 -6.29
CA LEU A 555 -17.80 1.60 -5.90
C LEU A 555 -16.85 2.43 -5.04
N LEU A 556 -16.18 1.79 -4.06
CA LEU A 556 -15.14 2.45 -3.26
C LEU A 556 -13.98 2.93 -4.14
N SER A 557 -13.52 2.12 -5.09
CA SER A 557 -12.46 2.48 -6.04
C SER A 557 -12.84 3.68 -6.90
N ARG A 558 -14.12 3.79 -7.27
CA ARG A 558 -14.67 4.92 -8.03
C ARG A 558 -14.70 6.21 -7.23
N TYR A 559 -14.96 6.12 -5.92
CA TYR A 559 -14.94 7.26 -5.01
C TYR A 559 -13.52 7.69 -4.65
N ALA A 560 -12.67 6.75 -4.24
CA ALA A 560 -11.29 7.02 -3.84
C ALA A 560 -10.36 7.32 -5.02
N HIS A 561 -10.78 7.03 -6.26
CA HIS A 561 -9.92 7.02 -7.45
C HIS A 561 -8.64 6.18 -7.28
N VAL A 562 -8.76 5.00 -6.67
CA VAL A 562 -7.66 4.06 -6.42
C VAL A 562 -7.95 2.76 -7.17
N PRO A 563 -6.97 2.13 -7.84
CA PRO A 563 -7.15 0.82 -8.45
C PRO A 563 -7.62 -0.24 -7.44
N VAL A 564 -8.60 -1.07 -7.82
CA VAL A 564 -9.27 -2.05 -6.93
C VAL A 564 -8.27 -2.99 -6.25
N GLY A 565 -7.22 -3.39 -6.96
CA GLY A 565 -6.22 -4.34 -6.49
C GLY A 565 -5.08 -3.74 -5.66
N ASN A 566 -5.11 -2.43 -5.37
CA ASN A 566 -4.01 -1.72 -4.68
C ASN A 566 -4.38 -1.13 -3.32
N PHE A 567 -5.62 -1.30 -2.88
CA PHE A 567 -5.99 -0.95 -1.51
C PHE A 567 -5.32 -1.87 -0.49
N GLU A 568 -5.04 -1.30 0.67
CA GLU A 568 -4.57 -2.04 1.83
C GLU A 568 -5.72 -2.75 2.58
N ASN A 569 -5.36 -3.49 3.64
CA ASN A 569 -6.31 -4.18 4.49
C ASN A 569 -7.31 -3.20 5.12
N ASP A 570 -6.82 -2.08 5.66
CA ASP A 570 -7.65 -0.98 6.15
C ASP A 570 -7.83 0.06 5.05
N TRP A 571 -8.92 -0.09 4.29
CA TRP A 571 -9.21 0.78 3.17
C TRP A 571 -9.59 2.21 3.59
N LEU A 572 -10.09 2.39 4.82
CA LEU A 572 -10.50 3.70 5.33
C LEU A 572 -9.27 4.59 5.51
N LEU A 573 -8.25 4.07 6.21
CA LEU A 573 -6.99 4.77 6.41
C LEU A 573 -6.35 5.14 5.05
N PHE A 574 -6.25 4.15 4.17
CA PHE A 574 -5.66 4.32 2.85
C PHE A 574 -6.39 5.36 1.98
N THR A 575 -7.73 5.39 2.06
CA THR A 575 -8.54 6.34 1.29
C THR A 575 -8.35 7.78 1.78
N ILE A 576 -8.32 7.98 3.10
CA ILE A 576 -8.07 9.30 3.69
C ILE A 576 -6.65 9.75 3.35
N ASP A 577 -5.65 8.86 3.46
CA ASP A 577 -4.28 9.15 3.05
C ASP A 577 -4.21 9.57 1.58
N ALA A 578 -4.91 8.87 0.68
CA ALA A 578 -4.91 9.17 -0.75
C ALA A 578 -5.57 10.51 -1.07
N PHE A 579 -6.69 10.85 -0.43
CA PHE A 579 -7.32 12.16 -0.61
C PHE A 579 -6.45 13.27 -0.05
N PHE A 580 -5.97 13.13 1.19
CA PHE A 580 -5.16 14.15 1.82
C PHE A 580 -3.83 14.36 1.08
N SER A 581 -3.17 13.28 0.62
CA SER A 581 -1.96 13.37 -0.22
C SER A 581 -2.19 14.15 -1.52
N ARG A 582 -3.32 13.93 -2.19
CA ARG A 582 -3.67 14.65 -3.43
C ARG A 582 -3.93 16.12 -3.15
N ASP A 583 -4.70 16.42 -2.12
CA ASP A 583 -4.98 17.80 -1.74
C ASP A 583 -3.72 18.56 -1.32
N LEU A 584 -2.80 17.91 -0.60
CA LEU A 584 -1.51 18.48 -0.26
C LEU A 584 -0.69 18.81 -1.52
N ARG A 585 -0.68 17.93 -2.51
CA ARG A 585 -0.02 18.18 -3.80
C ARG A 585 -0.66 19.34 -4.57
N ASP A 586 -1.98 19.41 -4.59
CA ASP A 586 -2.72 20.49 -5.26
C ASP A 586 -2.40 21.87 -4.62
N HIS A 587 -2.20 21.89 -3.30
CA HIS A 587 -1.76 23.07 -2.54
C HIS A 587 -0.23 23.27 -2.54
N LYS A 588 0.52 22.50 -3.35
CA LYS A 588 1.99 22.55 -3.45
C LYS A 588 2.72 22.33 -2.11
N GLN A 589 2.14 21.53 -1.22
CA GLN A 589 2.78 21.08 0.01
C GLN A 589 3.54 19.79 -0.23
N ILE A 590 4.68 19.64 0.46
CA ILE A 590 5.50 18.43 0.43
C ILE A 590 4.91 17.37 1.36
N LEU A 591 4.97 16.11 0.93
CA LEU A 591 4.44 14.97 1.69
C LEU A 591 5.47 14.48 2.73
N TRP A 592 5.01 14.17 3.94
CA TRP A 592 5.82 13.62 5.04
C TRP A 592 5.59 12.12 5.24
N ILE A 593 5.32 11.39 4.17
CA ILE A 593 4.92 9.98 4.22
C ILE A 593 6.01 9.11 4.86
N SER A 594 5.59 8.16 5.69
CA SER A 594 6.49 7.20 6.33
C SER A 594 5.81 5.87 6.60
N ASP A 595 6.58 4.79 6.45
CA ASP A 595 6.13 3.42 6.75
C ASP A 595 6.25 3.06 8.25
N ASN A 596 6.98 3.87 9.03
CA ASN A 596 7.35 3.55 10.42
C ASN A 596 6.57 4.38 11.46
N GLY A 597 5.49 5.06 11.07
CA GLY A 597 4.72 5.94 11.95
C GLY A 597 5.45 7.22 12.39
N THR A 598 6.70 7.46 11.97
CA THR A 598 7.42 8.72 12.22
C THR A 598 7.46 9.56 10.95
N PRO A 599 6.87 10.77 10.90
CA PRO A 599 6.79 11.57 9.68
C PRO A 599 8.16 11.90 9.08
N ASP A 600 8.26 11.97 7.75
CA ASP A 600 9.49 12.39 7.06
C ASP A 600 9.65 13.92 7.10
N LEU A 601 10.52 14.41 7.99
CA LEU A 601 10.75 15.84 8.23
C LEU A 601 12.10 16.35 7.70
N GLY A 602 12.66 15.65 6.70
CA GLY A 602 13.87 16.08 6.02
C GLY A 602 15.15 15.37 6.49
N GLY A 603 15.06 14.21 7.14
CA GLY A 603 16.21 13.45 7.66
C GLY A 603 16.59 13.73 9.12
N PHE A 604 16.00 14.75 9.75
CA PHE A 604 16.08 14.93 11.20
C PHE A 604 15.04 14.05 11.90
N VAL A 605 15.50 13.08 12.67
CA VAL A 605 14.67 12.39 13.67
C VAL A 605 14.66 13.31 14.88
N GLU A 606 13.55 13.97 15.17
CA GLU A 606 13.39 14.65 16.46
C GLU A 606 13.59 13.59 17.56
N GLU A 607 14.49 13.83 18.52
CA GLU A 607 14.72 12.89 19.63
C GLU A 607 13.49 12.80 20.56
N ASP A 608 12.56 13.75 20.45
CA ASP A 608 11.36 13.91 21.28
C ASP A 608 10.17 13.00 20.90
N VAL A 609 10.25 12.20 19.83
CA VAL A 609 9.07 11.41 19.36
C VAL A 609 8.82 10.15 20.21
N SER A 610 9.71 9.79 21.14
CA SER A 610 9.66 8.47 21.78
C SER A 610 8.79 8.34 23.04
N PHE A 611 8.40 9.43 23.70
CA PHE A 611 7.64 9.35 24.98
C PHE A 611 6.48 10.36 25.16
N ILE A 612 6.20 11.24 24.19
CA ILE A 612 5.25 12.38 24.38
C ILE A 612 3.91 12.16 23.64
N ASP A 613 3.69 11.02 22.97
CA ASP A 613 2.51 10.84 22.10
C ASP A 613 1.24 10.32 22.80
N GLU A 614 1.31 10.00 24.09
CA GLU A 614 0.12 9.69 24.87
C GLU A 614 -0.60 10.99 25.27
N VAL A 615 -1.35 11.54 24.32
CA VAL A 615 -2.26 12.64 24.65
C VAL A 615 -3.39 12.09 25.52
N VAL A 616 -3.33 12.36 26.82
CA VAL A 616 -4.31 11.86 27.77
C VAL A 616 -5.68 12.48 27.47
N ASN A 617 -6.64 11.62 27.10
CA ASN A 617 -8.03 12.01 26.91
C ASN A 617 -8.61 12.48 28.25
N PRO A 618 -9.37 13.59 28.29
CA PRO A 618 -10.00 14.04 29.52
C PRO A 618 -11.04 13.02 29.96
N VAL A 619 -10.85 12.45 31.14
CA VAL A 619 -11.83 11.59 31.80
C VAL A 619 -12.23 12.28 33.10
N LEU A 620 -13.49 12.69 33.18
CA LEU A 620 -14.07 13.21 34.41
C LEU A 620 -14.90 12.11 35.05
N VAL A 621 -14.55 11.75 36.28
CA VAL A 621 -15.23 10.71 37.07
C VAL A 621 -15.67 11.34 38.38
N TYR A 622 -16.96 11.31 38.65
CA TYR A 622 -17.54 11.68 39.94
C TYR A 622 -18.11 10.40 40.56
N PRO A 623 -17.33 9.70 41.41
CA PRO A 623 -17.82 8.49 42.07
C PRO A 623 -18.95 8.85 43.03
N GLY A 624 -20.02 8.04 43.01
CA GLY A 624 -21.22 8.31 43.80
C GLY A 624 -22.35 7.31 43.59
N ALA A 625 -23.30 7.33 44.52
CA ALA A 625 -24.60 6.67 44.38
C ALA A 625 -25.64 7.66 43.84
N TYR A 626 -26.08 7.45 42.60
CA TYR A 626 -27.05 8.29 41.91
C TYR A 626 -28.39 7.57 41.86
N ARG A 627 -29.33 8.01 42.71
CA ARG A 627 -30.64 7.37 42.90
C ARG A 627 -31.76 7.93 42.01
N LYS A 628 -31.46 9.01 41.30
CA LYS A 628 -32.34 9.63 40.30
C LYS A 628 -32.01 9.06 38.93
N ILE A 629 -32.86 9.36 37.94
CA ILE A 629 -32.68 8.81 36.61
C ILE A 629 -31.44 9.43 35.96
N THR A 630 -30.49 8.56 35.64
CA THR A 630 -29.28 8.92 34.92
C THR A 630 -29.37 8.45 33.47
N ILE A 631 -28.78 9.22 32.57
CA ILE A 631 -28.80 8.97 31.14
C ILE A 631 -27.38 8.84 30.64
N GLU A 632 -27.14 7.77 29.90
CA GLU A 632 -25.92 7.56 29.14
C GLU A 632 -26.09 8.07 27.71
N LEU A 633 -25.28 9.08 27.36
CA LEU A 633 -25.20 9.69 26.05
C LEU A 633 -23.89 9.27 25.37
N LYS A 634 -23.97 8.77 24.13
CA LYS A 634 -22.81 8.55 23.26
C LYS A 634 -22.54 9.80 22.44
N ILE A 635 -21.26 10.14 22.29
CA ILE A 635 -20.82 11.28 21.49
C ILE A 635 -20.27 10.78 20.16
N HIS A 636 -20.80 11.31 19.07
CA HIS A 636 -20.30 11.09 17.72
C HIS A 636 -19.73 12.39 17.15
N HIS A 637 -18.78 12.25 16.21
CA HIS A 637 -18.23 13.35 15.39
C HIS A 637 -17.57 14.53 16.14
N LEU A 638 -17.15 14.35 17.41
CA LEU A 638 -16.44 15.39 18.18
C LEU A 638 -15.19 15.92 17.46
N ALA A 639 -14.37 15.02 16.88
CA ALA A 639 -13.15 15.37 16.17
C ALA A 639 -13.44 16.18 14.88
N VAL A 640 -14.48 15.81 14.15
CA VAL A 640 -14.94 16.50 12.94
C VAL A 640 -15.42 17.91 13.27
N ASN A 641 -16.26 18.03 14.31
CA ASN A 641 -16.76 19.33 14.78
C ASN A 641 -15.61 20.24 15.25
N ALA A 642 -14.68 19.70 16.04
CA ALA A 642 -13.52 20.44 16.53
C ALA A 642 -12.64 20.98 15.40
N LEU A 643 -12.40 20.18 14.35
CA LEU A 643 -11.64 20.62 13.18
C LEU A 643 -12.33 21.78 12.45
N LEU A 644 -13.64 21.67 12.20
CA LEU A 644 -14.40 22.68 11.47
C LEU A 644 -14.54 23.99 12.25
N LYS A 645 -14.82 23.91 13.55
CA LYS A 645 -15.06 25.07 14.43
C LYS A 645 -13.79 25.61 15.09
N SER A 646 -12.62 25.03 14.79
CA SER A 646 -11.31 25.45 15.27
C SER A 646 -11.04 26.96 15.14
N SER A 647 -11.46 27.58 14.03
CA SER A 647 -11.31 29.03 13.81
C SER A 647 -12.12 29.86 14.80
N HIS A 648 -13.38 29.49 15.06
CA HIS A 648 -14.24 30.19 16.01
C HIS A 648 -13.75 30.04 17.45
N ILE A 649 -13.19 28.89 17.81
CA ILE A 649 -12.61 28.65 19.14
C ILE A 649 -11.38 29.54 19.35
N ASN A 650 -10.54 29.69 18.32
CA ASN A 650 -9.39 30.59 18.38
C ASN A 650 -9.79 32.07 18.55
N GLU A 651 -10.90 32.48 17.92
CA GLU A 651 -11.45 33.85 18.03
C GLU A 651 -12.05 34.12 19.41
N MET A 652 -12.81 33.17 19.98
CA MET A 652 -13.44 33.30 21.30
C MET A 652 -12.43 33.43 22.45
N GLU A 653 -11.21 32.95 22.25
CA GLU A 653 -10.14 32.96 23.25
C GLU A 653 -9.22 34.19 23.14
N GLY A 654 -9.37 35.01 22.09
CA GLY A 654 -8.62 36.26 21.95
C GLY A 654 -7.15 36.12 21.51
N GLY A 655 -6.78 35.01 20.84
CA GLY A 655 -5.45 34.84 20.24
C GLY A 655 -4.81 33.47 20.50
N VAL A 656 -4.22 32.91 19.42
CA VAL A 656 -3.46 31.64 19.25
C VAL A 656 -3.49 30.69 20.46
N LEU A 657 -4.30 29.61 20.39
CA LEU A 657 -4.18 28.25 21.00
C LEU A 657 -3.17 27.97 22.15
N SER A 658 -2.83 28.95 22.98
CA SER A 658 -1.62 29.03 23.80
C SER A 658 -1.91 29.28 25.28
N GLY A 659 -3.18 29.30 25.69
CA GLY A 659 -3.54 29.29 27.10
C GLY A 659 -3.53 27.86 27.65
N PHE A 660 -2.37 27.36 28.08
CA PHE A 660 -2.11 26.60 29.32
C PHE A 660 -0.69 25.97 29.30
N GLU A 661 0.16 26.51 30.19
CA GLU A 661 1.37 25.98 30.86
C GLU A 661 2.73 25.88 30.13
N THR A 662 3.53 26.94 30.36
CA THR A 662 4.91 27.03 30.91
C THR A 662 6.05 26.12 30.43
N ASP A 663 7.15 26.81 30.08
CA ASP A 663 8.54 26.35 29.97
C ASP A 663 8.92 25.45 28.80
N THR A 664 8.90 26.02 27.59
CA THR A 664 10.05 25.94 26.66
C THR A 664 9.88 26.97 25.56
N THR A 665 10.89 27.84 25.42
CA THR A 665 11.05 28.74 24.29
C THR A 665 11.28 27.95 23.00
N HIS A 666 10.23 27.52 22.32
CA HIS A 666 10.33 27.10 20.92
C HIS A 666 9.19 27.71 20.09
N VAL A 667 9.61 28.72 19.31
CA VAL A 667 8.95 29.22 18.10
C VAL A 667 8.47 28.04 17.25
N GLY A 668 7.17 27.92 16.94
CA GLY A 668 6.75 26.87 15.99
C GLY A 668 5.26 26.56 15.76
N ASN A 669 4.30 27.12 16.50
CA ASN A 669 2.89 26.72 16.33
C ASN A 669 2.13 27.43 15.19
N GLU A 670 2.66 28.50 14.59
CA GLU A 670 2.08 29.14 13.39
C GLU A 670 2.31 28.32 12.11
N SER A 671 3.23 27.37 12.15
CA SER A 671 3.76 26.70 10.97
C SER A 671 2.90 25.53 10.44
N PHE A 672 1.84 25.14 11.17
CA PHE A 672 0.93 24.03 10.80
C PHE A 672 -0.38 24.47 10.13
N LEU A 673 -0.65 25.78 10.13
CA LEU A 673 -1.89 26.35 9.59
C LEU A 673 -2.19 25.91 8.14
N PRO A 674 -1.21 25.80 7.22
CA PRO A 674 -1.49 25.39 5.85
C PRO A 674 -2.02 23.95 5.78
N ALA A 675 -1.36 22.98 6.41
CA ALA A 675 -1.78 21.57 6.38
C ALA A 675 -3.13 21.35 7.09
N PHE A 676 -3.32 22.01 8.24
CA PHE A 676 -4.58 21.94 8.99
C PHE A 676 -5.75 22.56 8.21
N SER A 677 -5.50 23.62 7.43
CA SER A 677 -6.53 24.22 6.56
C SER A 677 -6.93 23.31 5.39
N VAL A 678 -5.97 22.61 4.78
CA VAL A 678 -6.23 21.60 3.74
C VAL A 678 -7.06 20.45 4.31
N LEU A 679 -6.72 19.99 5.52
CA LEU A 679 -7.50 18.96 6.20
C LEU A 679 -8.94 19.40 6.48
N LYS A 680 -9.13 20.65 6.92
CA LYS A 680 -10.47 21.24 7.10
C LYS A 680 -11.28 21.24 5.81
N GLN A 681 -10.66 21.55 4.67
CA GLN A 681 -11.31 21.51 3.35
C GLN A 681 -11.64 20.09 2.88
N LEU A 682 -10.78 19.11 3.17
CA LEU A 682 -11.06 17.70 2.90
C LEU A 682 -12.32 17.24 3.65
N ILE A 683 -12.35 17.44 4.97
CA ILE A 683 -13.48 17.01 5.80
C ILE A 683 -14.76 17.77 5.44
N GLY A 684 -14.67 19.06 5.10
CA GLY A 684 -15.80 19.82 4.56
C GLY A 684 -16.37 19.23 3.27
N ARG A 685 -15.53 18.75 2.34
CA ARG A 685 -15.98 18.05 1.13
C ARG A 685 -16.64 16.70 1.47
N CYS A 686 -16.04 15.90 2.35
CA CYS A 686 -16.63 14.62 2.77
C CYS A 686 -18.01 14.80 3.42
N ILE A 687 -18.21 15.86 4.21
CA ILE A 687 -19.53 16.20 4.78
C ILE A 687 -20.51 16.58 3.68
N SER A 688 -20.10 17.44 2.74
CA SER A 688 -20.95 17.80 1.60
C SER A 688 -21.37 16.56 0.80
N ASP A 689 -20.44 15.62 0.59
CA ASP A 689 -20.73 14.36 -0.09
C ASP A 689 -21.69 13.49 0.73
N ALA A 690 -21.49 13.34 2.04
CA ALA A 690 -22.34 12.54 2.90
C ALA A 690 -23.78 13.09 2.95
N VAL A 691 -23.93 14.41 3.13
CA VAL A 691 -25.24 15.08 3.25
C VAL A 691 -25.94 15.23 1.90
N THR A 692 -25.22 15.65 0.85
CA THR A 692 -25.83 15.97 -0.45
C THR A 692 -26.01 14.73 -1.33
N SER A 693 -25.00 13.86 -1.38
CA SER A 693 -25.00 12.69 -2.25
C SER A 693 -25.41 11.40 -1.53
N GLY A 694 -25.55 11.41 -0.20
CA GLY A 694 -25.90 10.22 0.58
C GLY A 694 -24.83 9.13 0.51
N ASN A 695 -23.56 9.51 0.33
CA ASN A 695 -22.49 8.54 0.10
C ASN A 695 -22.05 7.88 1.41
N ALA A 696 -22.34 6.58 1.54
CA ALA A 696 -21.97 5.77 2.70
C ALA A 696 -20.45 5.72 2.97
N PHE A 697 -19.61 5.82 1.94
CA PHE A 697 -18.16 5.82 2.13
C PHE A 697 -17.66 7.12 2.76
N ALA A 698 -18.26 8.26 2.39
CA ALA A 698 -17.93 9.55 2.97
C ALA A 698 -18.31 9.60 4.45
N ASP A 699 -19.49 9.06 4.81
CA ASP A 699 -19.92 8.94 6.21
C ASP A 699 -18.98 8.03 7.02
N ALA A 700 -18.60 6.86 6.49
CA ALA A 700 -17.63 5.98 7.14
C ALA A 700 -16.26 6.66 7.36
N ILE A 701 -15.80 7.48 6.42
CA ILE A 701 -14.58 8.29 6.57
C ILE A 701 -14.71 9.28 7.74
N LEU A 702 -15.86 9.96 7.87
CA LEU A 702 -16.11 10.93 8.94
C LEU A 702 -16.14 10.27 10.33
N GLN A 703 -16.71 9.07 10.43
CA GLN A 703 -16.73 8.29 11.68
C GLN A 703 -15.32 7.84 12.10
N HIS A 704 -14.47 7.45 11.15
CA HIS A 704 -13.13 6.94 11.40
C HIS A 704 -12.01 7.98 11.26
N PHE A 705 -12.35 9.25 11.05
CA PHE A 705 -11.38 10.35 10.91
C PHE A 705 -10.41 10.45 12.10
N TYR A 706 -10.92 10.37 13.33
CA TYR A 706 -10.07 10.43 14.53
C TYR A 706 -9.14 9.21 14.64
N ARG A 707 -9.64 8.02 14.26
CA ARG A 707 -8.83 6.79 14.20
C ARG A 707 -7.68 6.93 13.22
N TRP A 708 -7.91 7.59 12.07
CA TRP A 708 -6.86 7.84 11.08
C TRP A 708 -5.74 8.71 11.64
N LEU A 709 -6.06 9.83 12.28
CA LEU A 709 -5.04 10.70 12.90
C LEU A 709 -4.24 10.00 14.01
N CYS A 710 -4.86 9.12 14.78
CA CYS A 710 -4.19 8.41 15.88
C CYS A 710 -3.35 7.21 15.41
N SER A 711 -3.57 6.71 14.19
CA SER A 711 -2.98 5.44 13.75
C SER A 711 -1.56 5.65 13.20
N PRO A 712 -0.53 5.02 13.79
CA PRO A 712 0.83 5.06 13.23
C PRO A 712 0.95 4.26 11.92
N MET A 713 -0.05 3.46 11.57
CA MET A 713 -0.11 2.71 10.32
C MET A 713 -0.59 3.57 9.14
N SER A 714 -1.03 4.81 9.37
CA SER A 714 -1.34 5.75 8.29
C SER A 714 -0.06 6.30 7.69
N TYR A 715 -0.04 6.46 6.36
CA TYR A 715 1.11 7.01 5.65
C TYR A 715 1.41 8.45 6.05
N LEU A 716 0.38 9.27 6.29
CA LEU A 716 0.50 10.69 6.62
C LEU A 716 0.40 10.98 8.12
N HIS A 717 0.63 9.98 8.97
CA HIS A 717 0.59 10.14 10.41
C HIS A 717 1.58 11.23 10.87
N ASP A 718 1.03 12.28 11.49
CA ASP A 718 1.82 13.33 12.16
C ASP A 718 1.30 13.53 13.60
N PRO A 719 2.10 13.14 14.61
CA PRO A 719 1.81 13.38 16.02
C PRO A 719 1.47 14.84 16.34
N SER A 720 2.09 15.81 15.66
CA SER A 720 1.86 17.23 15.92
C SER A 720 0.44 17.65 15.53
N LEU A 721 -0.04 17.16 14.38
CA LEU A 721 -1.39 17.41 13.90
C LEU A 721 -2.44 16.83 14.86
N HIS A 722 -2.18 15.62 15.37
CA HIS A 722 -3.00 14.99 16.39
C HIS A 722 -3.06 15.83 17.67
N ARG A 723 -1.92 16.33 18.18
CA ARG A 723 -1.87 17.19 19.38
C ARG A 723 -2.67 18.48 19.23
N VAL A 724 -2.55 19.14 18.08
CA VAL A 724 -3.30 20.39 17.80
C VAL A 724 -4.80 20.11 17.81
N LEU A 725 -5.26 19.07 17.10
CA LEU A 725 -6.67 18.72 17.09
C LEU A 725 -7.16 18.31 18.48
N HIS A 726 -6.38 17.53 19.22
CA HIS A 726 -6.72 17.09 20.58
C HIS A 726 -6.92 18.27 21.54
N LYS A 727 -6.05 19.28 21.47
CA LYS A 727 -6.22 20.52 22.24
C LYS A 727 -7.54 21.21 21.92
N VAL A 728 -7.89 21.32 20.63
CA VAL A 728 -9.18 21.90 20.21
C VAL A 728 -10.35 21.03 20.69
N MET A 729 -10.25 19.70 20.59
CA MET A 729 -11.26 18.77 21.10
C MET A 729 -11.48 18.91 22.61
N LYS A 730 -10.42 19.00 23.41
CA LYS A 730 -10.49 19.26 24.86
C LYS A 730 -11.26 20.55 25.16
N LYS A 731 -11.03 21.61 24.39
CA LYS A 731 -11.72 22.89 24.55
C LYS A 731 -13.21 22.78 24.20
N VAL A 732 -13.54 22.22 23.02
CA VAL A 732 -14.94 21.98 22.61
C VAL A 732 -15.68 21.13 23.64
N PHE A 733 -15.05 20.06 24.11
CA PHE A 733 -15.62 19.16 25.09
C PHE A 733 -15.87 19.85 26.44
N SER A 734 -14.94 20.69 26.89
CA SER A 734 -15.10 21.47 28.12
C SER A 734 -16.26 22.48 28.01
N LEU A 735 -16.40 23.13 26.85
CA LEU A 735 -17.53 24.02 26.56
C LEU A 735 -18.87 23.27 26.52
N LEU A 736 -18.89 22.07 25.92
CA LEU A 736 -20.07 21.21 25.88
C LEU A 736 -20.52 20.83 27.30
N LEU A 737 -19.59 20.40 28.15
CA LEU A 737 -19.89 20.05 29.54
C LEU A 737 -20.32 21.26 30.38
N MET A 738 -19.73 22.43 30.14
CA MET A 738 -20.18 23.67 30.78
C MET A 738 -21.63 23.99 30.41
N GLU A 739 -22.01 23.76 29.16
CA GLU A 739 -23.37 24.05 28.72
C GLU A 739 -24.39 23.05 29.27
N MET A 740 -24.05 21.77 29.31
CA MET A 740 -24.86 20.75 30.00
C MET A 740 -25.11 21.13 31.46
N ARG A 741 -24.08 21.60 32.17
CA ARG A 741 -24.21 22.06 33.55
C ARG A 741 -25.11 23.30 33.70
N LYS A 742 -25.05 24.24 32.74
CA LYS A 742 -25.97 25.41 32.73
C LYS A 742 -27.43 25.01 32.52
N LEU A 743 -27.68 23.93 31.76
CA LEU A 743 -29.01 23.35 31.56
C LEU A 743 -29.50 22.51 32.75
N GLY A 744 -28.74 22.49 33.86
CA GLY A 744 -29.10 21.81 35.11
C GLY A 744 -28.73 20.33 35.18
N ALA A 745 -27.94 19.81 34.22
CA ALA A 745 -27.49 18.43 34.24
C ALA A 745 -26.25 18.27 35.15
N VAL A 746 -26.28 17.28 36.05
CA VAL A 746 -25.10 16.94 36.86
C VAL A 746 -24.31 15.86 36.12
N VAL A 747 -23.07 16.18 35.77
CA VAL A 747 -22.19 15.25 35.04
C VAL A 747 -21.59 14.25 36.01
N ILE A 748 -21.82 12.95 35.77
CA ILE A 748 -21.29 11.83 36.56
C ILE A 748 -19.98 11.33 35.95
N PHE A 749 -20.02 11.09 34.64
CA PHE A 749 -18.90 10.59 33.87
C PHE A 749 -18.83 11.34 32.56
N ALA A 750 -17.63 11.72 32.13
CA ALA A 750 -17.46 12.31 30.82
C ALA A 750 -16.12 11.90 30.21
N SER A 751 -16.21 11.41 28.98
CA SER A 751 -15.10 11.06 28.08
C SER A 751 -15.44 11.54 26.66
N PHE A 752 -14.48 11.51 25.75
CA PHE A 752 -14.73 11.90 24.34
C PHE A 752 -15.74 11.03 23.60
N SER A 753 -16.05 9.83 24.09
CA SER A 753 -17.01 8.91 23.47
C SER A 753 -18.34 8.81 24.22
N LYS A 754 -18.37 9.11 25.51
CA LYS A 754 -19.52 8.86 26.40
C LYS A 754 -19.63 9.90 27.50
N ILE A 755 -20.85 10.36 27.77
CA ILE A 755 -21.22 11.23 28.90
C ILE A 755 -22.35 10.55 29.67
N ILE A 756 -22.23 10.48 30.99
CA ILE A 756 -23.33 10.08 31.88
C ILE A 756 -23.77 11.32 32.67
N ILE A 757 -25.05 11.65 32.58
CA ILE A 757 -25.67 12.77 33.29
C ILE A 757 -26.75 12.29 34.24
N ASP A 758 -26.85 12.92 35.41
CA ASP A 758 -28.03 12.86 36.27
C ASP A 758 -29.00 13.98 35.88
N THR A 759 -30.24 13.60 35.59
CA THR A 759 -31.32 14.51 35.17
C THR A 759 -32.00 15.20 36.35
N GLY A 760 -31.80 14.70 37.57
CA GLY A 760 -32.52 15.17 38.74
C GLY A 760 -34.00 14.76 38.77
N LYS A 761 -34.48 13.93 37.84
CA LYS A 761 -35.87 13.47 37.74
C LYS A 761 -36.04 12.05 38.28
N SER A 762 -37.20 11.76 38.88
CA SER A 762 -37.57 10.44 39.39
C SER A 762 -38.23 9.55 38.33
N ASP A 763 -38.85 10.15 37.32
CA ASP A 763 -39.74 9.46 36.38
C ASP A 763 -39.14 9.39 34.98
N LEU A 764 -39.20 8.22 34.35
CA LEU A 764 -38.52 7.95 33.08
C LEU A 764 -39.06 8.83 31.94
N ALA A 765 -40.37 9.07 31.91
CA ALA A 765 -40.99 9.96 30.93
C ALA A 765 -40.54 11.42 31.08
N SER A 766 -40.36 11.90 32.32
CA SER A 766 -39.85 13.26 32.56
C SER A 766 -38.36 13.37 32.21
N ALA A 767 -37.58 12.32 32.48
CA ALA A 767 -36.17 12.25 32.12
C ALA A 767 -35.96 12.23 30.60
N SER A 768 -36.77 11.49 29.84
CA SER A 768 -36.67 11.46 28.38
C SER A 768 -37.03 12.81 27.74
N VAL A 769 -38.09 13.47 28.22
CA VAL A 769 -38.45 14.82 27.75
C VAL A 769 -37.36 15.84 28.09
N TYR A 770 -36.75 15.74 29.27
CA TYR A 770 -35.60 16.56 29.64
C TYR A 770 -34.42 16.31 28.69
N CYS A 771 -34.09 15.05 28.42
CA CYS A 771 -33.02 14.68 27.48
C CYS A 771 -33.25 15.30 26.10
N ASP A 772 -34.45 15.13 25.54
CA ASP A 772 -34.80 15.69 24.23
C ASP A 772 -34.70 17.22 24.21
N SER A 773 -35.06 17.88 25.32
CA SER A 773 -34.92 19.34 25.46
C SER A 773 -33.45 19.76 25.47
N VAL A 774 -32.60 19.06 26.22
CA VAL A 774 -31.16 19.32 26.29
C VAL A 774 -30.52 19.12 24.91
N LEU A 775 -30.82 17.99 24.24
CA LEU A 775 -30.32 17.68 22.91
C LEU A 775 -30.71 18.77 21.89
N LYS A 776 -31.98 19.19 21.88
CA LYS A 776 -32.44 20.28 21.00
C LYS A 776 -31.73 21.59 21.29
N THR A 777 -31.57 21.98 22.56
CA THR A 777 -30.87 23.23 22.90
C THR A 777 -29.40 23.22 22.49
N LEU A 778 -28.72 22.07 22.57
CA LEU A 778 -27.33 21.97 22.13
C LEU A 778 -27.20 22.04 20.61
N GLN A 779 -28.12 21.44 19.87
CA GLN A 779 -28.17 21.51 18.41
C GLN A 779 -28.41 22.94 17.89
N THR A 780 -29.09 23.81 18.65
CA THR A 780 -29.27 25.22 18.24
C THR A 780 -27.98 26.04 18.25
N ARG A 781 -26.90 25.53 18.83
CA ARG A 781 -25.63 26.27 18.92
C ARG A 781 -24.71 25.91 17.76
N ASP A 782 -24.27 26.94 17.05
CA ASP A 782 -23.32 26.83 15.93
C ASP A 782 -22.00 26.12 16.29
N LEU A 783 -21.59 26.15 17.57
CA LEU A 783 -20.38 25.48 18.05
C LEU A 783 -20.51 23.95 18.10
N PHE A 784 -21.72 23.41 18.17
CA PHE A 784 -22.00 21.97 18.35
C PHE A 784 -22.80 21.37 17.19
N GLU A 785 -22.93 22.11 16.08
CA GLU A 785 -23.69 21.73 14.87
C GLU A 785 -23.43 20.28 14.41
N TRP A 786 -22.17 19.84 14.44
CA TRP A 786 -21.77 18.51 13.95
C TRP A 786 -21.61 17.48 15.07
N ILE A 787 -21.91 17.81 16.33
CA ILE A 787 -21.85 16.85 17.43
C ILE A 787 -23.21 16.17 17.54
N GLU A 788 -23.22 14.87 17.31
CA GLU A 788 -24.41 14.06 17.54
C GLU A 788 -24.29 13.36 18.91
N LEU A 789 -25.35 13.52 19.71
CA LEU A 789 -25.47 12.96 21.04
C LEU A 789 -26.62 11.96 21.04
N GLU A 790 -26.30 10.67 21.08
CA GLU A 790 -27.29 9.58 21.05
C GLU A 790 -27.57 9.08 22.47
N PRO A 791 -28.81 9.09 22.96
CA PRO A 791 -29.16 8.45 24.23
C PRO A 791 -29.10 6.92 24.09
N PHE A 792 -28.12 6.31 24.74
CA PHE A 792 -27.87 4.87 24.66
C PHE A 792 -28.64 4.09 25.73
N GLN A 793 -28.57 4.54 26.99
CA GLN A 793 -29.15 3.79 28.09
C GLN A 793 -29.68 4.72 29.19
N TYR A 794 -30.85 4.35 29.75
CA TYR A 794 -31.43 5.00 30.91
C TYR A 794 -31.21 4.10 32.12
N TRP A 795 -30.84 4.70 33.25
CA TRP A 795 -30.67 4.00 34.52
C TRP A 795 -31.60 4.61 35.56
N HIS A 796 -32.41 3.79 36.21
CA HIS A 796 -33.26 4.25 37.31
C HIS A 796 -32.45 4.60 38.56
N SER A 797 -31.40 3.83 38.82
CA SER A 797 -30.44 4.03 39.90
C SER A 797 -29.09 3.52 39.41
N LEU A 798 -28.03 4.28 39.64
CA LEU A 798 -26.68 3.99 39.19
C LEU A 798 -25.71 4.17 40.36
N LEU A 799 -24.98 3.11 40.68
CA LEU A 799 -23.84 3.13 41.58
C LEU A 799 -22.58 3.16 40.72
N PHE A 800 -21.87 4.28 40.74
CA PHE A 800 -20.77 4.53 39.81
C PHE A 800 -19.47 4.77 40.57
N MET A 801 -18.44 3.97 40.27
CA MET A 801 -17.09 4.15 40.80
C MET A 801 -16.15 4.69 39.74
N ASP A 802 -16.08 4.00 38.60
CA ASP A 802 -15.30 4.39 37.42
C ASP A 802 -15.92 3.79 36.14
N GLN A 803 -15.22 3.93 35.00
CA GLN A 803 -15.69 3.44 33.70
C GLN A 803 -15.86 1.90 33.60
N TYR A 804 -15.20 1.15 34.48
CA TYR A 804 -15.19 -0.32 34.48
C TYR A 804 -15.97 -0.92 35.66
N ASN A 805 -16.16 -0.13 36.71
CA ASN A 805 -16.77 -0.51 37.99
C ASN A 805 -18.04 0.33 38.21
N PHE A 806 -19.18 -0.23 37.81
CA PHE A 806 -20.49 0.35 38.03
C PHE A 806 -21.57 -0.73 38.11
N GLY A 807 -22.66 -0.41 38.81
CA GLY A 807 -23.86 -1.24 38.87
C GLY A 807 -25.09 -0.37 38.68
N GLY A 808 -26.01 -0.77 37.81
CA GLY A 808 -27.19 0.05 37.53
C GLY A 808 -28.45 -0.77 37.27
N ILE A 809 -29.59 -0.17 37.60
CA ILE A 809 -30.92 -0.69 37.27
C ILE A 809 -31.34 -0.12 35.92
N GLN A 810 -31.47 -0.96 34.90
CA GLN A 810 -31.82 -0.47 33.56
C GLN A 810 -33.27 0.02 33.49
N GLY A 811 -33.46 1.18 32.87
CA GLY A 811 -34.76 1.66 32.42
C GLY A 811 -35.00 1.20 31.00
N LYS A 812 -35.98 0.30 30.79
CA LYS A 812 -36.43 -0.07 29.45
C LYS A 812 -37.07 1.16 28.82
N SER A 813 -36.33 1.82 27.92
CA SER A 813 -36.89 2.86 27.06
C SER A 813 -37.82 2.22 26.03
N ILE A 814 -38.96 2.85 25.77
CA ILE A 814 -39.99 2.44 24.81
C ILE A 814 -39.49 2.34 23.35
N GLY A 815 -38.23 2.71 23.07
CA GLY A 815 -37.66 2.75 21.72
C GLY A 815 -36.64 1.66 21.33
N SER A 816 -36.13 0.81 22.23
CA SER A 816 -34.96 -0.05 21.92
C SER A 816 -35.25 -1.51 21.54
N THR A 817 -36.50 -1.86 21.20
CA THR A 817 -36.86 -3.21 20.73
C THR A 817 -37.57 -3.13 19.39
N LYS A 818 -36.79 -3.12 18.29
CA LYS A 818 -37.31 -3.54 16.98
C LYS A 818 -37.10 -5.02 16.66
N ASP A 819 -36.34 -5.78 17.45
CA ASP A 819 -36.02 -7.18 17.15
C ASP A 819 -36.42 -8.19 18.24
N SER A 820 -37.58 -8.03 18.88
CA SER A 820 -38.15 -9.07 19.74
C SER A 820 -39.68 -9.05 19.73
N SER A 821 -40.28 -9.11 18.54
CA SER A 821 -41.66 -9.56 18.40
C SER A 821 -41.66 -11.09 18.32
N LEU A 822 -42.08 -11.75 19.40
CA LEU A 822 -42.91 -12.96 19.45
C LEU A 822 -43.05 -13.35 20.94
N PHE A 823 -44.29 -13.55 21.39
CA PHE A 823 -44.75 -13.83 22.76
C PHE A 823 -45.08 -12.61 23.65
N GLN A 824 -46.19 -11.93 23.32
CA GLN A 824 -47.03 -11.32 24.35
C GLN A 824 -48.21 -12.28 24.60
N ASN A 825 -48.22 -12.92 25.77
CA ASN A 825 -49.46 -13.38 26.39
C ASN A 825 -49.81 -12.36 27.46
N GLU A 826 -50.97 -11.74 27.31
CA GLU A 826 -51.61 -10.89 28.30
C GLU A 826 -52.03 -11.72 29.52
N ASN A 827 -52.01 -11.08 30.70
CA ASN A 827 -52.55 -11.48 32.00
C ASN A 827 -51.56 -12.10 33.00
N THR A 828 -50.77 -11.23 33.63
CA THR A 828 -50.41 -11.25 35.07
C THR A 828 -49.97 -9.85 35.46
N GLU A 829 -50.40 -9.34 36.63
CA GLU A 829 -49.89 -8.11 37.26
C GLU A 829 -48.43 -8.32 37.73
N ASP A 830 -47.53 -8.63 36.80
CA ASP A 830 -46.15 -8.96 37.11
C ASP A 830 -45.32 -7.69 37.32
N GLU A 831 -44.65 -7.61 38.47
CA GLU A 831 -43.60 -6.62 38.73
C GLU A 831 -42.70 -6.53 37.47
N PRO A 832 -42.40 -5.33 36.95
CA PRO A 832 -41.60 -5.20 35.74
C PRO A 832 -40.28 -5.93 35.96
N GLN A 833 -39.95 -6.91 35.13
CA GLN A 833 -38.67 -7.62 35.18
C GLN A 833 -37.54 -6.59 35.18
N VAL A 834 -36.95 -6.38 36.36
CA VAL A 834 -35.89 -5.40 36.60
C VAL A 834 -34.58 -6.08 36.25
N GLU A 835 -33.94 -5.61 35.19
CA GLU A 835 -32.61 -6.07 34.81
C GLU A 835 -31.57 -5.17 35.51
N ILE A 836 -30.82 -5.78 36.43
CA ILE A 836 -29.67 -5.15 37.09
C ILE A 836 -28.44 -5.56 36.31
N ILE A 837 -27.64 -4.59 35.89
CA ILE A 837 -26.39 -4.84 35.16
C ILE A 837 -25.23 -4.62 36.13
N PRO A 838 -24.57 -5.69 36.62
CA PRO A 838 -23.37 -5.59 37.44
C PRO A 838 -22.11 -5.62 36.56
N SER A 839 -21.42 -4.49 36.42
CA SER A 839 -20.10 -4.41 35.79
C SER A 839 -19.06 -4.08 36.85
N TRP A 840 -18.49 -5.09 37.50
CA TRP A 840 -17.51 -4.92 38.58
C TRP A 840 -16.23 -5.72 38.30
N ILE A 841 -15.23 -5.10 37.69
CA ILE A 841 -13.91 -5.72 37.50
C ILE A 841 -13.25 -5.98 38.86
N ILE A 842 -13.50 -5.14 39.86
CA ILE A 842 -13.03 -5.38 41.24
C ILE A 842 -13.50 -6.73 41.81
N ALA A 843 -14.61 -7.28 41.31
CA ALA A 843 -15.12 -8.58 41.73
C ALA A 843 -14.37 -9.76 41.07
N GLU A 844 -13.64 -9.54 39.98
CA GLU A 844 -12.84 -10.58 39.32
C GLU A 844 -11.57 -10.96 40.10
N TYR A 845 -11.11 -10.08 40.98
CA TYR A 845 -10.00 -10.37 41.90
C TYR A 845 -10.43 -11.27 43.07
N LEU A 846 -11.73 -11.50 43.26
CA LEU A 846 -12.27 -12.37 44.31
C LEU A 846 -12.44 -13.82 43.82
N PRO A 847 -12.32 -14.83 44.70
CA PRO A 847 -12.67 -16.21 44.39
C PRO A 847 -14.13 -16.35 43.93
N GLN A 848 -14.41 -17.33 43.06
CA GLN A 848 -15.72 -17.50 42.41
C GLN A 848 -16.89 -17.58 43.41
N ASP A 849 -16.73 -18.32 44.51
CA ASP A 849 -17.78 -18.44 45.54
C ASP A 849 -18.11 -17.10 46.20
N ILE A 850 -17.12 -16.23 46.37
CA ILE A 850 -17.25 -14.91 47.02
C ILE A 850 -17.74 -13.86 46.02
N LYS A 851 -17.35 -14.00 44.75
CA LYS A 851 -17.77 -13.13 43.65
C LYS A 851 -19.29 -13.09 43.51
N ASP A 852 -19.96 -14.24 43.59
CA ASP A 852 -21.42 -14.31 43.49
C ASP A 852 -22.10 -13.59 44.67
N HIS A 853 -21.55 -13.76 45.89
CA HIS A 853 -22.03 -13.04 47.08
C HIS A 853 -21.82 -11.53 46.96
N PHE A 854 -20.68 -11.09 46.42
CA PHE A 854 -20.37 -9.68 46.18
C PHE A 854 -21.40 -9.05 45.24
N ILE A 855 -21.64 -9.67 44.08
CA ILE A 855 -22.58 -9.17 43.08
C ILE A 855 -23.99 -9.12 43.66
N PHE A 856 -24.39 -10.12 44.44
CA PHE A 856 -25.70 -10.19 45.06
C PHE A 856 -25.95 -9.05 46.06
N ILE A 857 -25.00 -8.80 46.98
CA ILE A 857 -25.12 -7.73 47.97
C ILE A 857 -25.19 -6.36 47.30
N VAL A 858 -24.31 -6.11 46.32
CA VAL A 858 -24.30 -4.82 45.60
C VAL A 858 -25.61 -4.62 44.82
N SER A 859 -26.15 -5.69 44.23
CA SER A 859 -27.44 -5.65 43.54
C SER A 859 -28.60 -5.37 44.48
N GLU A 860 -28.61 -5.96 45.67
CA GLU A 860 -29.61 -5.65 46.71
C GLU A 860 -29.50 -4.21 47.22
N PHE A 861 -28.28 -3.73 47.43
CA PHE A 861 -28.04 -2.34 47.82
C PHE A 861 -28.55 -1.33 46.80
N LEU A 862 -28.55 -1.69 45.52
CA LEU A 862 -29.19 -0.92 44.44
C LEU A 862 -30.72 -1.04 44.47
N TYR A 863 -31.23 -2.27 44.61
CA TYR A 863 -32.65 -2.59 44.44
C TYR A 863 -33.55 -2.16 45.62
N ILE A 864 -33.12 -2.39 46.86
CA ILE A 864 -33.91 -2.10 48.08
C ILE A 864 -34.33 -0.63 48.17
N PRO A 865 -33.42 0.36 48.09
CA PRO A 865 -33.81 1.78 48.10
C PRO A 865 -34.68 2.17 46.92
N TRP A 866 -34.41 1.63 45.74
CA TRP A 866 -35.21 1.92 44.55
C TRP A 866 -36.65 1.41 44.70
N LYS A 867 -36.83 0.18 45.20
CA LYS A 867 -38.16 -0.40 45.48
C LYS A 867 -38.93 0.45 46.49
N PHE A 868 -38.27 0.85 47.57
CA PHE A 868 -38.86 1.71 48.59
C PHE A 868 -39.29 3.07 48.02
N SER A 869 -38.40 3.73 47.26
CA SER A 869 -38.70 5.01 46.59
C SER A 869 -39.90 4.89 45.65
N ARG A 870 -40.02 3.79 44.89
CA ARG A 870 -41.15 3.56 43.98
C ARG A 870 -42.47 3.33 44.73
N GLN A 871 -42.45 2.55 45.80
CA GLN A 871 -43.63 2.32 46.64
C GLN A 871 -44.10 3.61 47.31
N GLN A 872 -43.16 4.43 47.79
CA GLN A 872 -43.48 5.70 48.42
C GLN A 872 -44.00 6.73 47.41
N ALA A 873 -43.50 6.73 46.17
CA ALA A 873 -44.04 7.52 45.06
C ALA A 873 -45.46 7.08 44.67
N ALA A 874 -45.72 5.77 44.56
CA ALA A 874 -47.05 5.23 44.28
C ALA A 874 -48.08 5.53 45.40
N ASN A 875 -47.63 5.48 46.66
CA ASN A 875 -48.46 5.84 47.81
C ASN A 875 -48.83 7.34 47.83
N ARG A 876 -48.03 8.21 47.20
CA ARG A 876 -48.33 9.64 47.04
C ARG A 876 -49.28 9.88 45.88
N SER A 877 -49.11 9.20 44.75
CA SER A 877 -50.05 9.30 43.62
C SER A 877 -51.43 8.74 43.94
N GLY A 878 -51.52 7.72 44.79
CA GLY A 878 -52.80 7.14 45.23
C GLY A 878 -53.56 7.94 46.29
N LYS A 879 -52.94 8.95 46.93
CA LYS A 879 -53.55 9.75 48.01
C LYS A 879 -54.08 11.12 47.60
N ASN A 880 -53.81 11.58 46.37
CA ASN A 880 -54.27 12.88 45.86
C ASN A 880 -55.29 12.70 44.73
N VAL A 881 -56.56 12.46 45.08
CA VAL A 881 -57.68 12.58 44.13
C VAL A 881 -58.29 13.99 44.12
N ASP A 882 -58.07 14.81 45.14
CA ASP A 882 -58.62 16.17 45.22
C ASP A 882 -57.54 17.20 45.54
N ASN A 883 -56.88 17.75 44.50
CA ASN A 883 -56.49 19.16 44.38
C ASN A 883 -55.55 19.38 43.18
N CYS A 884 -56.07 20.08 42.18
CA CYS A 884 -55.35 20.52 40.99
C CYS A 884 -54.33 21.63 41.33
N THR A 885 -53.07 21.26 41.54
CA THR A 885 -51.89 22.09 41.19
C THR A 885 -50.61 21.24 41.27
N PRO A 886 -49.88 21.02 40.15
CA PRO A 886 -48.63 20.27 40.18
C PRO A 886 -47.49 21.23 40.52
N SER A 887 -47.33 21.54 41.80
CA SER A 887 -46.16 22.27 42.30
C SER A 887 -45.58 21.48 43.45
N ILE A 888 -44.77 20.48 43.11
CA ILE A 888 -43.87 19.82 44.08
C ILE A 888 -42.95 20.93 44.60
N THR A 889 -43.23 21.44 45.80
CA THR A 889 -42.36 22.43 46.44
C THR A 889 -41.03 21.74 46.78
N VAL A 890 -39.91 22.44 46.63
CA VAL A 890 -38.55 21.92 46.88
C VAL A 890 -38.45 21.19 48.24
N ALA A 891 -39.14 21.70 49.27
CA ALA A 891 -39.23 21.09 50.61
C ALA A 891 -39.87 19.68 50.63
N THR A 892 -40.83 19.39 49.73
CA THR A 892 -41.48 18.07 49.66
C THR A 892 -40.61 17.01 48.97
N ALA A 893 -39.67 17.44 48.15
CA ALA A 893 -38.66 16.58 47.53
C ALA A 893 -37.51 16.32 48.51
N GLU A 894 -37.04 17.34 49.22
CA GLU A 894 -35.99 17.19 50.25
C GLU A 894 -36.43 16.28 51.41
N SER A 895 -37.68 16.42 51.88
CA SER A 895 -38.22 15.51 52.90
C SER A 895 -38.40 14.07 52.40
N PHE A 896 -38.64 13.87 51.11
CA PHE A 896 -38.68 12.53 50.50
C PHE A 896 -37.31 11.88 50.49
N GLU A 897 -36.29 12.60 50.01
CA GLU A 897 -34.90 12.13 50.01
C GLU A 897 -34.42 11.79 51.41
N ALA A 898 -34.74 12.63 52.41
CA ALA A 898 -34.42 12.34 53.81
C ALA A 898 -35.04 11.03 54.31
N SER A 899 -36.30 10.75 53.97
CA SER A 899 -36.97 9.51 54.38
C SER A 899 -36.38 8.24 53.75
N VAL A 900 -35.90 8.33 52.50
CA VAL A 900 -35.20 7.22 51.82
C VAL A 900 -33.83 6.99 52.47
N ILE A 901 -33.13 8.06 52.86
CA ILE A 901 -31.84 7.96 53.54
C ILE A 901 -31.98 7.33 54.93
N GLU A 902 -32.98 7.74 55.73
CA GLU A 902 -33.24 7.13 57.04
C GLU A 902 -33.57 5.64 56.93
N PHE A 903 -34.44 5.26 55.97
CA PHE A 903 -34.73 3.86 55.70
C PHE A 903 -33.45 3.07 55.35
N LEU A 904 -32.57 3.63 54.52
CA LEU A 904 -31.33 2.96 54.17
C LEU A 904 -30.36 2.81 55.34
N ARG A 905 -30.27 3.80 56.24
CA ARG A 905 -29.46 3.69 57.46
C ARG A 905 -29.90 2.53 58.33
N ASP A 906 -31.21 2.38 58.52
CA ASP A 906 -31.79 1.26 59.27
C ASP A 906 -31.46 -0.09 58.60
N GLN A 907 -31.63 -0.18 57.28
CA GLN A 907 -31.29 -1.40 56.53
C GLN A 907 -29.80 -1.74 56.58
N ILE A 908 -28.90 -0.75 56.58
CA ILE A 908 -27.46 -1.01 56.70
C ILE A 908 -27.12 -1.56 58.08
N SER A 909 -27.65 -0.92 59.14
CA SER A 909 -27.39 -1.33 60.52
C SER A 909 -27.91 -2.73 60.86
N ASN A 910 -29.11 -3.09 60.37
CA ASN A 910 -29.75 -4.35 60.71
C ASN A 910 -29.51 -5.42 59.64
N TYR A 911 -29.94 -5.18 58.40
CA TYR A 911 -29.99 -6.20 57.35
C TYR A 911 -28.62 -6.49 56.74
N PHE A 912 -27.91 -5.46 56.26
CA PHE A 912 -26.62 -5.66 55.59
C PHE A 912 -25.53 -6.10 56.57
N THR A 913 -25.50 -5.55 57.80
CA THR A 913 -24.52 -5.93 58.82
C THR A 913 -24.62 -7.41 59.19
N GLU A 914 -25.82 -7.92 59.48
CA GLU A 914 -26.02 -9.35 59.79
C GLU A 914 -25.60 -10.26 58.63
N LYS A 915 -25.94 -9.86 57.39
CA LYS A 915 -25.65 -10.63 56.18
C LYS A 915 -24.16 -10.67 55.86
N LEU A 916 -23.46 -9.54 55.98
CA LEU A 916 -22.02 -9.46 55.80
C LEU A 916 -21.30 -10.32 56.85
N LEU A 917 -21.68 -10.25 58.12
CA LEU A 917 -21.13 -11.09 59.17
C LEU A 917 -21.34 -12.59 58.91
N LYS A 918 -22.51 -12.97 58.39
CA LYS A 918 -22.79 -14.36 58.00
C LYS A 918 -21.85 -14.85 56.89
N ILE A 919 -21.72 -14.08 55.81
CA ILE A 919 -20.88 -14.44 54.66
C ILE A 919 -19.38 -14.46 55.03
N VAL A 920 -18.95 -13.54 55.89
CA VAL A 920 -17.57 -13.52 56.41
C VAL A 920 -17.30 -14.75 57.27
N ARG A 921 -18.24 -15.17 58.13
CA ARG A 921 -18.11 -16.43 58.89
C ARG A 921 -18.06 -17.63 57.95
N ASP A 922 -18.94 -17.70 56.96
CA ASP A 922 -19.00 -18.81 56.01
C ASP A 922 -17.69 -18.91 55.19
N THR A 923 -17.13 -17.80 54.74
CA THR A 923 -15.84 -17.75 54.01
C THR A 923 -14.64 -18.08 54.90
N LEU A 924 -14.63 -17.67 56.17
CA LEU A 924 -13.63 -18.07 57.16
C LEU A 924 -13.69 -19.58 57.48
N HIS A 925 -14.89 -20.18 57.45
CA HIS A 925 -15.06 -21.62 57.62
C HIS A 925 -14.58 -22.41 56.40
N HIS A 926 -14.85 -21.93 55.18
CA HIS A 926 -14.42 -22.58 53.94
C HIS A 926 -12.90 -22.45 53.69
N SER A 927 -12.29 -21.31 54.03
CA SER A 927 -10.84 -21.11 53.91
C SER A 927 -10.02 -21.95 54.89
N LYS A 928 -10.53 -22.20 56.11
CA LYS A 928 -9.90 -23.14 57.07
C LYS A 928 -9.98 -24.61 56.63
N GLY A 929 -10.94 -24.96 55.78
CA GLY A 929 -11.12 -26.32 55.25
C GLY A 929 -10.17 -26.69 54.10
N HIS A 930 -9.64 -25.71 53.36
CA HIS A 930 -8.85 -25.94 52.13
C HIS A 930 -7.33 -26.00 52.32
N ASN A 931 -6.81 -25.84 53.55
CA ASN A 931 -5.36 -25.83 53.85
C ASN A 931 -4.65 -27.20 53.75
N ARG A 932 -5.15 -28.17 52.95
CA ARG A 932 -4.54 -29.51 52.85
C ARG A 932 -4.22 -30.05 51.46
N GLN A 933 -4.60 -29.44 50.35
CA GLN A 933 -4.20 -29.94 49.02
C GLN A 933 -3.93 -28.78 48.05
N ASP A 934 -2.82 -28.94 47.31
CA ASP A 934 -2.36 -28.21 46.11
C ASP A 934 -1.50 -26.93 46.27
N ASP A 935 -0.21 -27.15 46.57
CA ASP A 935 0.87 -26.24 46.17
C ASP A 935 1.32 -26.62 44.73
N GLY A 936 0.81 -25.88 43.73
CA GLY A 936 1.11 -26.21 42.34
C GLY A 936 0.58 -25.29 41.25
N SER A 937 0.56 -23.96 41.42
CA SER A 937 0.60 -23.06 40.25
C SER A 937 1.18 -21.67 40.58
N ILE A 938 2.04 -21.21 39.68
CA ILE A 938 2.76 -19.94 39.73
C ILE A 938 1.91 -18.87 39.02
N GLY A 939 1.70 -17.72 39.67
CA GLY A 939 1.39 -16.46 38.96
C GLY A 939 0.06 -15.76 39.26
N SER A 940 -0.29 -15.53 40.53
CA SER A 940 -1.09 -14.36 40.94
C SER A 940 -0.79 -14.09 42.41
N GLY A 941 -0.69 -12.83 42.83
CA GLY A 941 -0.33 -12.47 44.20
C GLY A 941 -1.20 -13.22 45.22
N ARG A 942 -0.57 -13.87 46.20
CA ARG A 942 -1.27 -14.56 47.29
C ARG A 942 -2.28 -13.59 47.93
N ILE A 943 -3.57 -13.79 47.68
CA ILE A 943 -4.67 -13.22 48.47
C ILE A 943 -4.45 -13.68 49.90
N LYS A 944 -3.97 -12.79 50.79
CA LYS A 944 -3.55 -13.16 52.15
C LYS A 944 -4.75 -13.49 53.05
N ASP A 945 -5.93 -12.95 52.74
CA ASP A 945 -7.19 -13.26 53.40
C ASP A 945 -8.38 -12.88 52.46
N PRO A 946 -9.09 -13.86 51.87
CA PRO A 946 -10.18 -13.59 50.92
C PRO A 946 -11.39 -12.92 51.59
N SER A 947 -11.61 -13.14 52.88
CA SER A 947 -12.70 -12.52 53.63
C SER A 947 -12.43 -11.02 53.87
N LEU A 948 -11.17 -10.67 54.14
CA LEU A 948 -10.75 -9.28 54.31
C LEU A 948 -10.83 -8.50 52.99
N GLU A 949 -10.38 -9.09 51.88
CA GLU A 949 -10.46 -8.46 50.56
C GLU A 949 -11.91 -8.28 50.11
N PHE A 950 -12.78 -9.24 50.39
CA PHE A 950 -14.22 -9.12 50.16
C PHE A 950 -14.84 -7.93 50.89
N ILE A 951 -14.61 -7.81 52.21
CA ILE A 951 -15.11 -6.69 53.01
C ILE A 951 -14.56 -5.39 52.45
N LYS A 952 -13.25 -5.32 52.17
CA LYS A 952 -12.63 -4.10 51.62
C LYS A 952 -13.29 -3.66 50.32
N HIS A 953 -13.56 -4.59 49.39
CA HIS A 953 -14.20 -4.28 48.12
C HIS A 953 -15.67 -3.88 48.30
N ILE A 954 -16.43 -4.57 49.15
CA ILE A 954 -17.83 -4.19 49.43
C ILE A 954 -17.90 -2.83 50.09
N CYS A 955 -17.11 -2.59 51.13
CA CYS A 955 -17.12 -1.31 51.84
C CYS A 955 -16.74 -0.18 50.91
N ALA A 956 -15.77 -0.38 50.01
CA ALA A 956 -15.43 0.61 48.98
C ALA A 956 -16.64 0.94 48.08
N VAL A 957 -17.39 -0.06 47.62
CA VAL A 957 -18.58 0.14 46.77
C VAL A 957 -19.74 0.77 47.51
N LEU A 958 -20.08 0.27 48.71
CA LEU A 958 -21.17 0.83 49.51
C LEU A 958 -20.86 2.28 49.92
N SER A 959 -19.60 2.58 50.25
CA SER A 959 -19.16 3.93 50.64
C SER A 959 -19.27 4.99 49.54
N LEU A 960 -19.55 4.61 48.29
CA LEU A 960 -19.87 5.54 47.21
C LEU A 960 -21.11 6.39 47.53
N ASP A 961 -22.00 5.89 48.38
CA ASP A 961 -23.09 6.70 48.90
C ASP A 961 -22.64 7.62 50.04
N LYS A 962 -22.35 8.87 49.69
CA LYS A 962 -21.88 9.90 50.63
C LYS A 962 -22.85 10.16 51.78
N ASN A 963 -24.15 9.90 51.61
CA ASN A 963 -25.16 10.15 52.64
C ASN A 963 -25.09 9.15 53.81
N ILE A 964 -24.46 7.98 53.58
CA ILE A 964 -24.43 6.85 54.51
C ILE A 964 -23.02 6.31 54.74
N GLN A 965 -22.01 7.03 54.24
CA GLN A 965 -20.61 6.64 54.32
C GLN A 965 -20.16 6.35 55.77
N HIS A 966 -20.62 7.13 56.75
CA HIS A 966 -20.26 6.93 58.15
C HIS A 966 -20.82 5.61 58.70
N ASP A 967 -22.10 5.33 58.47
CA ASP A 967 -22.76 4.12 58.98
C ASP A 967 -22.17 2.85 58.35
N ILE A 968 -21.75 2.94 57.08
CA ILE A 968 -21.07 1.84 56.37
C ILE A 968 -19.67 1.61 56.95
N LEU A 969 -18.91 2.68 57.22
CA LEU A 969 -17.59 2.54 57.87
C LEU A 969 -17.71 1.92 59.26
N VAL A 970 -18.77 2.24 60.01
CA VAL A 970 -19.07 1.62 61.30
C VAL A 970 -19.47 0.15 61.15
N CYS A 971 -20.25 -0.20 60.12
CA CYS A 971 -20.61 -1.58 59.79
C CYS A 971 -19.40 -2.44 59.38
N CYS A 972 -18.41 -1.83 58.72
CA CYS A 972 -17.21 -2.50 58.21
C CYS A 972 -16.07 -2.65 59.24
N LEU A 973 -16.11 -1.87 60.32
CA LEU A 973 -15.19 -1.95 61.48
C LEU A 973 -15.64 -3.08 62.42
#